data_AF-A0A1C6JM77-F1
#
_entry.id   AF-A0A1C6JM77-F1
#
_cell.length_a   1.000
_cell.length_b   1.000
_cell.length_c   1.000
_cell.angle_alpha   90.00
_cell.angle_beta   90.00
_cell.angle_gamma   90.00
#
_symmetry.space_group_name_H-M   'P 1'
#
loop_
_entity.id
_entity.type
_entity.pdbx_description
1 polymer ?
#
loop_
_entity_poly.entity_id
_entity_poly.type
_entity_poly.pdbx_seq_one_letter_code
_entity_poly.pdbx_strand_id
1 'polypeptide(L)'
;MAQVSFQDAGGRLYGEMQKCIIYIQNHPDQDITMEDLAGRMAYAPIQLSYLFDLFFEKSLEEWDIEKIRAYQGKGKIPYERVIDKENTEICFVRRREQKIVAESILSETEKSQKGSFLEAAMEKVEEHAKDNWRKRTSTEERMLFWWHDSEYRFHFLSGREQSKNEGKERGERETFEVVLEASDYAVFTWKENFTGRAAESMLKMVLKYALCDWETENQIWYDQNKIYFISYENGKYYVYMPLQKRIQENYKIKSTKQERKIYGLNEWIDYIDEHIKEELTAKNLATVFGYSERHFRNVFQIYYDIKLNDYIRRRKLYFAAQELKKGKKPETVARQYAFKSSSRFSRAFHEEYGMTPEKYYKEEFRNEEWIRYIDEHMKEELTAEQLAKEFHYSKDHFRKEFQDVFGMGPITYITQRKVQFAAKALREGKLPAEVGKEYGFCSRNGFDKAFRRVFYTSPAKYARAGAKVVNLDRYYSEYKDKIKISYIDMDEIKMAGWTIIANRREADIPAQLAFWLDEHSPQYRKLNALTGEEKGRDKIALWYQEKENIEYILGPIVESFDNLPEDAFQVTIAAGRYAVFESDQENDMENLPETVRMFARCVLYGWIREHRDELSLQRLTFERYTSQKMYLYVPVSEKGTGGNERKEEKNFEKQSEK
;
A
#
# COMPACT_ATOMS: atom_id res chain seq x y z
N MET A 1 -20.05 30.26 7.01
CA MET A 1 -19.72 29.08 6.20
C MET A 1 -18.77 28.25 7.04
N ALA A 2 -19.27 27.17 7.65
CA ALA A 2 -18.39 26.20 8.28
C ALA A 2 -17.54 25.56 7.17
N GLN A 3 -16.25 25.87 7.13
CA GLN A 3 -15.30 25.15 6.28
C GLN A 3 -15.03 23.83 7.00
N VAL A 4 -15.89 22.84 6.76
CA VAL A 4 -15.65 21.50 7.32
C VAL A 4 -14.49 20.90 6.53
N SER A 5 -13.43 20.51 7.23
CA SER A 5 -12.30 19.79 6.65
C SER A 5 -12.77 18.38 6.30
N PHE A 6 -13.06 18.14 5.03
CA PHE A 6 -13.55 16.86 4.47
C PHE A 6 -12.54 15.69 4.52
N GLN A 7 -11.38 15.87 5.16
CA GLN A 7 -10.29 14.89 5.13
C GLN A 7 -10.57 13.58 5.90
N ASP A 8 -11.59 13.54 6.77
CA ASP A 8 -11.91 12.37 7.60
C ASP A 8 -13.29 11.73 7.29
N ALA A 9 -13.90 12.11 6.15
CA ALA A 9 -15.31 11.90 5.82
C ALA A 9 -15.64 10.65 4.96
N GLY A 10 -14.71 9.71 4.83
CA GLY A 10 -14.90 8.53 3.98
C GLY A 10 -16.07 7.64 4.43
N GLY A 11 -17.11 7.55 3.59
CA GLY A 11 -18.38 6.89 3.94
C GLY A 11 -18.26 5.37 4.04
N ARG A 12 -18.16 4.82 5.26
CA ARG A 12 -18.16 3.36 5.51
C ARG A 12 -19.54 2.76 5.70
N LEU A 13 -20.46 3.18 4.83
CA LEU A 13 -21.86 2.82 4.85
C LEU A 13 -22.14 1.30 5.04
N TYR A 14 -21.49 0.43 4.26
CA TYR A 14 -21.65 -1.02 4.37
C TYR A 14 -21.07 -1.59 5.68
N GLY A 15 -19.93 -1.06 6.12
CA GLY A 15 -19.30 -1.46 7.38
C GLY A 15 -20.15 -1.10 8.60
N GLU A 16 -20.79 0.07 8.59
CA GLU A 16 -21.73 0.47 9.64
C GLU A 16 -22.97 -0.42 9.68
N MET A 17 -23.49 -0.79 8.52
CA MET A 17 -24.59 -1.75 8.43
C MET A 17 -24.20 -3.16 8.91
N GLN A 18 -22.98 -3.61 8.60
CA GLN A 18 -22.43 -4.85 9.16
C GLN A 18 -22.34 -4.79 10.69
N LYS A 19 -21.86 -3.69 11.26
CA LYS A 19 -21.78 -3.50 12.71
C LYS A 19 -23.16 -3.60 13.35
N CYS A 20 -24.18 -2.98 12.77
CA CYS A 20 -25.57 -3.07 13.25
C CYS A 20 -26.06 -4.53 13.26
N ILE A 21 -25.82 -5.27 12.19
CA ILE A 21 -26.30 -6.65 12.05
C ILE A 21 -25.54 -7.61 12.96
N ILE A 22 -24.21 -7.46 13.07
CA ILE A 22 -23.37 -8.22 14.02
C ILE A 22 -23.84 -7.94 15.45
N TYR A 23 -24.18 -6.69 15.76
CA TYR A 23 -24.70 -6.33 17.07
C TYR A 23 -26.03 -7.04 17.36
N ILE A 24 -26.98 -7.04 16.42
CA ILE A 24 -28.26 -7.76 16.54
C ILE A 24 -28.04 -9.27 16.70
N GLN A 25 -27.09 -9.85 15.95
CA GLN A 25 -26.76 -11.28 16.00
C GLN A 25 -26.12 -11.70 17.33
N ASN A 26 -25.28 -10.85 17.91
CA ASN A 26 -24.57 -11.13 19.16
C ASN A 26 -25.45 -10.91 20.42
N HIS A 27 -26.63 -10.31 20.26
CA HIS A 27 -27.57 -10.04 21.37
C HIS A 27 -28.96 -10.62 21.06
N PRO A 28 -29.07 -11.95 20.85
CA PRO A 28 -30.30 -12.59 20.38
C PRO A 28 -31.47 -12.47 21.36
N ASP A 29 -31.19 -12.26 22.64
CA ASP A 29 -32.18 -12.21 23.73
C ASP A 29 -32.62 -10.77 24.10
N GLN A 30 -32.07 -9.75 23.44
CA GLN A 30 -32.42 -8.34 23.70
C GLN A 30 -33.47 -7.85 22.70
N ASP A 31 -34.48 -7.11 23.15
CA ASP A 31 -35.35 -6.36 22.25
C ASP A 31 -34.60 -5.10 21.78
N ILE A 32 -34.24 -5.04 20.49
CA ILE A 32 -33.34 -4.01 19.95
C ILE A 32 -34.15 -3.08 19.08
N THR A 33 -34.29 -1.82 19.50
CA THR A 33 -35.00 -0.78 18.73
C THR A 33 -34.07 -0.01 17.79
N MET A 34 -34.64 0.78 16.87
CA MET A 34 -33.88 1.70 16.02
C MET A 34 -33.14 2.74 16.85
N GLU A 35 -33.76 3.24 17.92
CA GLU A 35 -33.17 4.17 18.86
C GLU A 35 -31.97 3.56 19.61
N ASP A 36 -32.05 2.29 20.00
CA ASP A 36 -30.95 1.58 20.66
C ASP A 36 -29.76 1.40 19.73
N LEU A 37 -30.00 0.99 18.48
CA LEU A 37 -28.96 0.84 17.46
C LEU A 37 -28.34 2.19 17.11
N ALA A 38 -29.17 3.22 16.92
CA ALA A 38 -28.72 4.56 16.57
C ALA A 38 -27.87 5.17 17.69
N GLY A 39 -28.31 5.06 18.94
CA GLY A 39 -27.54 5.51 20.11
C GLY A 39 -26.19 4.79 20.25
N ARG A 40 -26.13 3.48 19.96
CA ARG A 40 -24.90 2.69 20.02
C ARG A 40 -23.91 3.01 18.91
N MET A 41 -24.42 3.36 17.73
CA MET A 41 -23.63 3.67 16.54
C MET A 41 -23.37 5.18 16.39
N ALA A 42 -23.81 6.00 17.37
CA ALA A 42 -23.72 7.45 17.37
C ALA A 42 -24.41 8.13 16.16
N TYR A 43 -25.54 7.56 15.70
CA TYR A 43 -26.42 8.18 14.70
C TYR A 43 -27.67 8.77 15.35
N ALA A 44 -28.27 9.77 14.70
CA ALA A 44 -29.67 10.06 14.95
C ALA A 44 -30.54 8.89 14.42
N PRO A 45 -31.63 8.50 15.10
CA PRO A 45 -32.51 7.40 14.67
C PRO A 45 -32.97 7.54 13.21
N ILE A 46 -33.32 8.77 12.80
CA ILE A 46 -33.72 9.07 11.43
C ILE A 46 -32.60 8.86 10.41
N GLN A 47 -31.34 9.11 10.78
CA GLN A 47 -30.18 8.89 9.92
C GLN A 47 -29.92 7.39 9.74
N LEU A 48 -30.02 6.61 10.83
CA LEU A 48 -29.86 5.17 10.75
C LEU A 48 -30.98 4.53 9.92
N SER A 49 -32.22 5.01 10.06
CA SER A 49 -33.36 4.60 9.23
C SER A 49 -33.06 4.77 7.72
N TYR A 50 -32.44 5.89 7.31
CA TYR A 50 -32.04 6.10 5.92
C TYR A 50 -31.00 5.09 5.41
N LEU A 51 -30.05 4.67 6.27
CA LEU A 51 -29.10 3.62 5.89
C LEU A 51 -29.83 2.28 5.71
N PHE A 52 -30.77 1.95 6.60
CA PHE A 52 -31.57 0.73 6.47
C PHE A 52 -32.39 0.71 5.16
N ASP A 53 -33.03 1.81 4.79
CA ASP A 53 -33.79 1.94 3.53
C ASP A 53 -32.93 1.78 2.26
N LEU A 54 -31.63 2.07 2.37
CA LEU A 54 -30.69 1.94 1.26
C LEU A 54 -30.29 0.47 1.02
N PHE A 55 -30.11 -0.31 2.09
CA PHE A 55 -29.70 -1.73 2.01
C PHE A 55 -30.86 -2.71 1.98
N PHE A 56 -32.02 -2.30 2.49
CA PHE A 56 -33.17 -3.18 2.67
C PHE A 56 -34.41 -2.61 1.98
N GLU A 57 -35.29 -3.50 1.53
CA GLU A 57 -36.53 -3.09 0.86
C GLU A 57 -37.59 -2.57 1.84
N LYS A 58 -37.41 -2.84 3.13
CA LYS A 58 -38.29 -2.43 4.22
C LYS A 58 -37.44 -1.76 5.29
N SER A 59 -38.05 -0.82 6.03
CA SER A 59 -37.39 -0.23 7.20
C SER A 59 -37.14 -1.32 8.26
N LEU A 60 -36.18 -1.10 9.17
CA LEU A 60 -35.93 -2.05 10.26
C LEU A 60 -37.19 -2.30 11.11
N GLU A 61 -38.03 -1.28 11.28
CA GLU A 61 -39.30 -1.33 12.02
C GLU A 61 -40.35 -2.24 11.34
N GLU A 62 -40.23 -2.43 10.02
CA GLU A 62 -41.06 -3.33 9.21
C GLU A 62 -40.39 -4.70 8.97
N TRP A 63 -39.14 -4.85 9.43
CA TRP A 63 -38.35 -6.06 9.31
C TRP A 63 -38.49 -6.94 10.54
N ASP A 64 -38.63 -8.23 10.28
CA ASP A 64 -38.76 -9.24 11.32
C ASP A 64 -37.39 -9.50 11.95
N ILE A 65 -37.18 -8.96 13.15
CA ILE A 65 -35.91 -9.08 13.90
C ILE A 65 -35.54 -10.55 14.11
N GLU A 66 -36.52 -11.46 14.26
CA GLU A 66 -36.24 -12.90 14.37
C GLU A 66 -35.69 -13.46 13.05
N LYS A 67 -36.13 -12.95 11.89
CA LYS A 67 -35.54 -13.33 10.59
C LYS A 67 -34.10 -12.85 10.47
N ILE A 68 -33.74 -11.67 10.98
CA ILE A 68 -32.35 -11.18 10.99
C ILE A 68 -31.48 -12.10 11.86
N ARG A 69 -32.00 -12.50 13.03
CA ARG A 69 -31.31 -13.40 13.98
C ARG A 69 -31.12 -14.82 13.44
N ALA A 70 -32.04 -15.32 12.62
CA ALA A 70 -31.99 -16.67 12.04
C ALA A 70 -30.83 -16.89 11.05
N TYR A 71 -30.14 -15.84 10.60
CA TYR A 71 -28.97 -15.93 9.69
C TYR A 71 -27.66 -16.36 10.39
N GLN A 72 -27.73 -17.37 11.26
CA GLN A 72 -26.54 -17.95 11.88
C GLN A 72 -25.74 -18.77 10.86
N GLY A 73 -24.53 -18.32 10.50
CA GLY A 73 -23.49 -19.21 9.97
C GLY A 73 -23.10 -19.12 8.48
N LYS A 74 -23.34 -18.02 7.76
CA LYS A 74 -22.84 -17.89 6.37
C LYS A 74 -21.95 -16.68 6.05
N GLY A 75 -21.56 -15.87 7.05
CA GLY A 75 -20.68 -14.71 6.82
C GLY A 75 -21.17 -13.74 5.74
N LYS A 76 -22.46 -13.81 5.39
CA LYS A 76 -23.12 -13.03 4.35
C LYS A 76 -24.31 -12.36 5.00
N ILE A 77 -24.36 -11.04 4.85
CA ILE A 77 -25.42 -10.18 5.36
C ILE A 77 -26.77 -10.64 4.76
N PRO A 78 -27.89 -10.55 5.51
CA PRO A 78 -29.23 -10.88 5.05
C PRO A 78 -29.81 -9.90 4.00
N TYR A 79 -28.98 -9.28 3.15
CA TYR A 79 -29.51 -8.65 1.93
C TYR A 79 -29.72 -9.77 0.90
N GLU A 80 -30.84 -9.75 0.18
CA GLU A 80 -31.01 -10.66 -0.96
C GLU A 80 -29.86 -10.40 -1.93
N ARG A 81 -29.04 -11.43 -2.19
CA ARG A 81 -27.99 -11.38 -3.21
C ARG A 81 -28.64 -11.28 -4.57
N VAL A 82 -28.93 -10.06 -4.98
CA VAL A 82 -29.34 -9.79 -6.35
C VAL A 82 -28.06 -9.66 -7.17
N ILE A 83 -27.55 -10.80 -7.62
CA ILE A 83 -26.41 -10.81 -8.55
C ILE A 83 -26.96 -10.32 -9.90
N ASP A 84 -26.87 -9.02 -10.15
CA ASP A 84 -27.17 -8.45 -11.46
C ASP A 84 -25.91 -8.06 -12.23
N LYS A 85 -24.96 -8.99 -12.24
CA LYS A 85 -23.75 -8.91 -13.07
C LYS A 85 -24.09 -8.87 -14.56
N GLU A 86 -25.22 -9.46 -14.96
CA GLU A 86 -25.61 -9.55 -16.37
C GLU A 86 -26.16 -8.23 -16.91
N ASN A 87 -26.82 -7.40 -16.09
CA ASN A 87 -27.38 -6.10 -16.51
C ASN A 87 -26.60 -4.89 -15.99
N THR A 88 -25.59 -5.09 -15.15
CA THR A 88 -24.69 -4.02 -14.70
C THR A 88 -23.45 -3.91 -15.60
N GLU A 89 -23.27 -2.74 -16.21
CA GLU A 89 -22.02 -2.36 -16.85
C GLU A 89 -21.05 -1.77 -15.82
N ILE A 90 -19.80 -2.19 -15.89
CA ILE A 90 -18.73 -1.71 -15.03
C ILE A 90 -17.65 -1.10 -15.90
N CYS A 91 -17.20 0.10 -15.56
CA CYS A 91 -15.99 0.69 -16.14
C CYS A 91 -15.19 1.39 -15.07
N PHE A 92 -13.91 1.64 -15.31
CA PHE A 92 -13.04 2.29 -14.34
C PHE A 92 -12.78 3.73 -14.77
N VAL A 93 -12.85 4.73 -13.87
CA VAL A 93 -12.75 6.15 -14.24
C VAL A 93 -12.01 7.01 -13.20
N ARG A 94 -11.25 8.02 -13.67
CA ARG A 94 -10.29 8.80 -12.86
C ARG A 94 -10.88 10.14 -12.83
N ARG A 95 -11.25 10.52 -11.64
CA ARG A 95 -11.71 11.86 -11.41
C ARG A 95 -10.53 12.62 -10.87
N ARG A 96 -10.34 13.82 -11.43
CA ARG A 96 -9.45 14.80 -10.83
C ARG A 96 -10.10 15.32 -9.57
N GLU A 97 -9.34 16.08 -8.81
CA GLU A 97 -9.95 16.85 -7.75
C GLU A 97 -11.05 17.76 -8.32
N GLN A 98 -12.24 17.69 -7.74
CA GLN A 98 -13.38 18.52 -8.12
C GLN A 98 -13.93 19.22 -6.89
N LYS A 99 -14.12 20.53 -7.02
CA LYS A 99 -14.84 21.32 -6.02
C LYS A 99 -16.31 21.27 -6.37
N ILE A 100 -17.12 20.77 -5.45
CA ILE A 100 -18.55 20.63 -5.59
C ILE A 100 -19.22 21.60 -4.63
N VAL A 101 -20.13 22.42 -5.14
CA VAL A 101 -21.05 23.16 -4.28
C VAL A 101 -22.30 22.32 -4.13
N ALA A 102 -22.60 21.98 -2.88
CA ALA A 102 -23.65 21.05 -2.52
C ALA A 102 -24.69 21.71 -1.62
N GLU A 103 -25.93 21.26 -1.75
CA GLU A 103 -27.02 21.62 -0.86
C GLU A 103 -27.48 20.37 -0.13
N SER A 104 -27.84 20.53 1.14
CA SER A 104 -28.52 19.43 1.84
C SER A 104 -29.86 19.17 1.19
N ILE A 105 -30.08 17.91 0.82
CA ILE A 105 -31.36 17.46 0.27
C ILE A 105 -32.41 17.38 1.39
N LEU A 106 -31.99 17.34 2.65
CA LEU A 106 -32.81 17.17 3.84
C LEU A 106 -32.59 18.29 4.86
N SER A 107 -33.68 18.84 5.40
CA SER A 107 -33.63 19.42 6.74
C SER A 107 -33.79 18.29 7.76
N GLU A 108 -33.24 18.44 8.97
CA GLU A 108 -33.36 17.45 10.07
C GLU A 108 -34.83 17.14 10.48
N THR A 109 -35.83 17.79 9.85
CA THR A 109 -37.22 17.85 10.31
C THR A 109 -38.28 17.40 9.30
N GLU A 110 -37.95 17.13 8.04
CA GLU A 110 -38.95 16.76 7.03
C GLU A 110 -38.94 15.25 6.70
N LYS A 111 -39.97 14.52 7.15
CA LYS A 111 -40.36 13.25 6.52
C LYS A 111 -40.92 13.55 5.14
N SER A 112 -40.44 12.85 4.12
CA SER A 112 -41.00 12.93 2.76
C SER A 112 -42.52 12.71 2.79
N GLN A 113 -43.29 13.64 2.24
CA GLN A 113 -44.75 13.47 2.05
C GLN A 113 -45.10 12.51 0.91
N LYS A 114 -44.12 11.99 0.14
CA LYS A 114 -44.33 11.05 -0.97
C LYS A 114 -43.11 10.13 -1.12
N GLY A 115 -43.24 8.87 -0.71
CA GLY A 115 -42.26 7.83 -1.04
C GLY A 115 -41.04 7.75 -0.11
N SER A 116 -40.12 6.84 -0.46
CA SER A 116 -38.90 6.57 0.30
C SER A 116 -37.97 7.79 0.30
N PHE A 117 -37.04 7.83 1.27
CA PHE A 117 -36.03 8.87 1.32
C PHE A 117 -35.19 8.94 0.03
N LEU A 118 -34.81 7.79 -0.51
CA LEU A 118 -34.00 7.71 -1.73
C LEU A 118 -34.79 8.20 -2.97
N GLU A 119 -36.08 7.89 -3.06
CA GLU A 119 -36.95 8.41 -4.13
C GLU A 119 -36.98 9.94 -4.13
N ALA A 120 -37.19 10.54 -2.96
CA ALA A 120 -37.24 12.00 -2.82
C ALA A 120 -35.91 12.67 -3.21
N ALA A 121 -34.78 12.04 -2.90
CA ALA A 121 -33.46 12.54 -3.29
C ALA A 121 -33.20 12.41 -4.81
N MET A 122 -33.65 11.30 -5.41
CA MET A 122 -33.54 11.05 -6.84
C MET A 122 -34.41 11.99 -7.67
N GLU A 123 -35.66 12.24 -7.24
CA GLU A 123 -36.58 13.17 -7.91
C GLU A 123 -35.98 14.58 -8.02
N LYS A 124 -35.38 15.10 -6.94
CA LYS A 124 -34.73 16.42 -6.95
C LYS A 124 -33.57 16.51 -7.95
N VAL A 125 -32.83 15.42 -8.15
CA VAL A 125 -31.73 15.38 -9.13
C VAL A 125 -32.24 15.22 -10.55
N GLU A 126 -33.28 14.42 -10.77
CA GLU A 126 -33.94 14.32 -12.07
C GLU A 126 -34.58 15.65 -12.50
N GLU A 127 -35.27 16.35 -11.58
CA GLU A 127 -35.88 17.67 -11.85
C GLU A 127 -34.83 18.68 -12.30
N HIS A 128 -33.70 18.75 -11.60
CA HIS A 128 -32.61 19.64 -11.98
C HIS A 128 -32.01 19.27 -13.34
N ALA A 129 -31.81 17.98 -13.62
CA ALA A 129 -31.30 17.53 -14.91
C ALA A 129 -32.26 17.85 -16.06
N LYS A 130 -33.58 17.68 -15.84
CA LYS A 130 -34.65 18.04 -16.80
C LYS A 130 -34.68 19.55 -17.06
N ASP A 131 -34.49 20.37 -16.03
CA ASP A 131 -34.46 21.82 -16.14
C ASP A 131 -33.22 22.34 -16.89
N ASN A 132 -32.04 21.76 -16.67
CA ASN A 132 -30.82 22.09 -17.42
C ASN A 132 -30.94 21.69 -18.90
N TRP A 133 -31.51 20.52 -19.19
CA TRP A 133 -31.79 20.07 -20.55
C TRP A 133 -32.73 21.03 -21.28
N ARG A 134 -33.80 21.50 -20.61
CA ARG A 134 -34.75 22.49 -21.16
C ARG A 134 -34.11 23.86 -21.40
N LYS A 135 -33.21 24.29 -20.53
CA LYS A 135 -32.55 25.61 -20.62
C LYS A 135 -31.33 25.65 -21.55
N ARG A 136 -30.87 24.49 -22.05
CA ARG A 136 -29.65 24.32 -22.89
C ARG A 136 -28.39 24.99 -22.30
N THR A 137 -28.37 25.20 -21.00
CA THR A 137 -27.22 25.73 -20.25
C THR A 137 -26.37 24.56 -19.78
N SER A 138 -25.04 24.65 -19.96
CA SER A 138 -23.94 23.82 -19.40
C SER A 138 -24.19 22.32 -19.16
N THR A 139 -23.28 21.46 -19.63
CA THR A 139 -23.26 20.00 -19.38
C THR A 139 -22.87 19.65 -17.93
N GLU A 140 -23.32 20.38 -16.91
CA GLU A 140 -22.88 20.18 -15.53
C GLU A 140 -23.46 18.88 -14.95
N GLU A 141 -22.57 17.95 -14.60
CA GLU A 141 -22.90 16.71 -13.90
C GLU A 141 -23.39 17.05 -12.49
N ARG A 142 -24.65 16.71 -12.18
CA ARG A 142 -25.13 16.72 -10.80
C ARG A 142 -24.82 15.40 -10.13
N MET A 143 -24.31 15.50 -8.92
CA MET A 143 -23.90 14.38 -8.09
C MET A 143 -24.76 14.32 -6.83
N LEU A 144 -25.16 13.11 -6.48
CA LEU A 144 -25.62 12.73 -5.16
C LEU A 144 -24.45 12.13 -4.43
N PHE A 145 -24.17 12.59 -3.23
CA PHE A 145 -23.17 11.97 -2.39
C PHE A 145 -23.66 11.99 -0.96
N TRP A 146 -23.08 11.11 -0.18
CA TRP A 146 -23.30 11.06 1.23
C TRP A 146 -21.98 11.06 1.97
N TRP A 147 -22.05 11.54 3.19
CA TRP A 147 -20.88 11.83 3.99
C TRP A 147 -21.30 11.85 5.47
N HIS A 148 -20.37 11.52 6.37
CA HIS A 148 -20.54 11.66 7.81
C HIS A 148 -19.63 12.79 8.32
N ASP A 149 -20.17 13.79 9.00
CA ASP A 149 -19.35 14.87 9.56
C ASP A 149 -18.50 14.39 10.75
N SER A 150 -17.69 15.28 11.31
CA SER A 150 -16.83 14.99 12.48
C SER A 150 -17.61 14.57 13.74
N GLU A 151 -18.93 14.70 13.72
CA GLU A 151 -19.86 14.28 14.77
C GLU A 151 -20.64 13.03 14.36
N TYR A 152 -20.17 12.31 13.32
CA TYR A 152 -20.77 11.09 12.74
C TYR A 152 -22.18 11.28 12.18
N ARG A 153 -22.63 12.52 11.94
CA ARG A 153 -23.95 12.77 11.35
C ARG A 153 -23.93 12.43 9.86
N PHE A 154 -24.81 11.54 9.44
CA PHE A 154 -25.01 11.20 8.04
C PHE A 154 -25.71 12.34 7.29
N HIS A 155 -25.10 12.78 6.18
CA HIS A 155 -25.61 13.83 5.31
C HIS A 155 -25.78 13.29 3.89
N PHE A 156 -26.90 13.60 3.25
CA PHE A 156 -27.14 13.31 1.84
C PHE A 156 -27.28 14.63 1.08
N LEU A 157 -26.37 14.84 0.13
CA LEU A 157 -26.19 16.13 -0.52
C LEU A 157 -26.41 16.00 -2.03
N SER A 158 -26.99 17.03 -2.62
CA SER A 158 -26.99 17.20 -4.07
C SER A 158 -26.07 18.35 -4.41
N GLY A 159 -25.08 18.11 -5.27
CA GLY A 159 -24.14 19.14 -5.66
C GLY A 159 -23.81 19.12 -7.13
N ARG A 160 -23.23 20.24 -7.59
CA ARG A 160 -22.65 20.38 -8.93
C ARG A 160 -21.22 20.86 -8.82
N GLU A 161 -20.41 20.54 -9.83
CA GLU A 161 -19.05 21.05 -9.92
C GLU A 161 -19.07 22.58 -10.00
N GLN A 162 -18.31 23.22 -9.13
CA GLN A 162 -18.17 24.68 -9.08
C GLN A 162 -17.30 25.15 -10.25
N SER A 163 -17.83 26.06 -11.07
CA SER A 163 -17.04 26.65 -12.15
C SER A 163 -15.98 27.60 -11.59
N LYS A 164 -14.79 27.64 -12.23
CA LYS A 164 -13.65 28.49 -11.81
C LYS A 164 -13.96 29.98 -11.68
N ASN A 165 -15.04 30.46 -12.30
CA ASN A 165 -15.45 31.87 -12.32
C ASN A 165 -16.78 32.14 -11.58
N GLU A 166 -17.38 31.16 -10.92
CA GLU A 166 -18.61 31.37 -10.16
C GLU A 166 -18.29 32.01 -8.80
N GLY A 167 -18.76 33.24 -8.60
CA GLY A 167 -18.76 33.87 -7.28
C GLY A 167 -19.65 33.09 -6.31
N LYS A 168 -19.39 33.23 -5.00
CA LYS A 168 -20.22 32.63 -3.94
C LYS A 168 -21.65 33.17 -4.02
N GLU A 169 -22.56 32.45 -4.65
CA GLU A 169 -23.99 32.74 -4.56
C GLU A 169 -24.44 32.52 -3.12
N ARG A 170 -24.94 33.59 -2.48
CA ARG A 170 -25.63 33.52 -1.19
C ARG A 170 -27.09 33.12 -1.46
N GLY A 171 -27.33 31.82 -1.56
CA GLY A 171 -28.67 31.27 -1.43
C GLY A 171 -29.11 31.22 0.05
N GLU A 172 -30.43 31.22 0.29
CA GLU A 172 -31.05 31.15 1.63
C GLU A 172 -30.86 29.80 2.35
N ARG A 173 -30.29 28.78 1.68
CA ARG A 173 -30.08 27.43 2.22
C ARG A 173 -28.62 27.17 2.55
N GLU A 174 -28.38 26.31 3.55
CA GLU A 174 -27.03 25.86 3.89
C GLU A 174 -26.39 25.14 2.71
N THR A 175 -25.30 25.73 2.22
CA THR A 175 -24.49 25.21 1.12
C THR A 175 -23.15 24.72 1.67
N PHE A 176 -22.72 23.55 1.20
CA PHE A 176 -21.49 22.87 1.58
C PHE A 176 -20.51 22.89 0.40
N GLU A 177 -19.24 23.22 0.65
CA GLU A 177 -18.17 23.08 -0.34
C GLU A 177 -17.52 21.72 -0.15
N VAL A 178 -17.83 20.76 -1.02
CA VAL A 178 -17.29 19.39 -0.96
C VAL A 178 -16.15 19.26 -1.94
N VAL A 179 -15.00 18.78 -1.48
CA VAL A 179 -13.85 18.48 -2.35
C VAL A 179 -13.82 16.99 -2.61
N LEU A 180 -14.14 16.58 -3.84
CA LEU A 180 -13.88 15.22 -4.30
C LEU A 180 -12.40 15.14 -4.66
N GLU A 181 -11.60 14.45 -3.86
CA GLU A 181 -10.17 14.28 -4.14
C GLU A 181 -9.93 13.47 -5.42
N ALA A 182 -8.75 13.63 -6.01
CA ALA A 182 -8.37 12.82 -7.16
C ALA A 182 -8.33 11.32 -6.79
N SER A 183 -9.11 10.51 -7.50
CA SER A 183 -9.16 9.06 -7.26
C SER A 183 -9.52 8.25 -8.49
N ASP A 184 -9.12 6.99 -8.46
CA ASP A 184 -9.65 5.96 -9.33
C ASP A 184 -10.98 5.44 -8.77
N TYR A 185 -11.97 5.25 -9.64
CA TYR A 185 -13.29 4.76 -9.30
C TYR A 185 -13.67 3.57 -10.17
N ALA A 186 -14.31 2.55 -9.59
CA ALA A 186 -15.15 1.63 -10.33
C ALA A 186 -16.54 2.28 -10.49
N VAL A 187 -17.04 2.34 -11.72
CA VAL A 187 -18.30 2.96 -12.08
C VAL A 187 -19.26 1.92 -12.57
N PHE A 188 -20.37 1.80 -11.86
CA PHE A 188 -21.43 0.86 -12.15
C PHE A 188 -22.61 1.62 -12.73
N THR A 189 -23.18 1.09 -13.80
CA THR A 189 -24.40 1.63 -14.38
C THR A 189 -25.21 0.49 -14.94
N TRP A 190 -26.50 0.70 -15.07
CA TRP A 190 -27.36 -0.28 -15.70
C TRP A 190 -27.33 -0.16 -17.23
N LYS A 191 -27.42 -1.30 -17.92
CA LYS A 191 -27.45 -1.34 -19.39
C LYS A 191 -28.60 -0.52 -19.97
N GLU A 192 -29.76 -0.56 -19.33
CA GLU A 192 -30.97 0.16 -19.74
C GLU A 192 -31.19 1.47 -18.98
N ASN A 193 -31.93 2.40 -19.57
CA ASN A 193 -32.33 3.65 -18.92
C ASN A 193 -33.56 3.41 -18.05
N PHE A 194 -33.59 4.01 -16.87
CA PHE A 194 -34.72 3.95 -15.96
C PHE A 194 -35.02 5.33 -15.36
N THR A 195 -36.28 5.59 -15.04
CA THR A 195 -36.75 6.86 -14.46
C THR A 195 -37.88 6.63 -13.47
N GLY A 196 -38.06 7.50 -12.48
CA GLY A 196 -39.16 7.41 -11.51
C GLY A 196 -39.02 6.18 -10.59
N ARG A 197 -40.14 5.55 -10.19
CA ARG A 197 -40.12 4.45 -9.19
C ARG A 197 -39.25 3.25 -9.57
N ALA A 198 -39.16 2.90 -10.86
CA ALA A 198 -38.27 1.83 -11.30
C ALA A 198 -36.79 2.20 -11.10
N ALA A 199 -36.44 3.49 -11.12
CA ALA A 199 -35.08 3.95 -10.94
C ALA A 199 -34.55 3.67 -9.54
N GLU A 200 -35.39 3.83 -8.52
CA GLU A 200 -35.00 3.60 -7.13
C GLU A 200 -34.60 2.13 -6.92
N SER A 201 -35.46 1.19 -7.34
CA SER A 201 -35.19 -0.24 -7.21
C SER A 201 -33.92 -0.64 -7.96
N MET A 202 -33.73 -0.13 -9.19
CA MET A 202 -32.53 -0.42 -9.99
C MET A 202 -31.26 0.19 -9.38
N LEU A 203 -31.34 1.42 -8.86
CA LEU A 203 -30.20 2.07 -8.21
C LEU A 203 -29.80 1.34 -6.92
N LYS A 204 -30.77 0.90 -6.11
CA LYS A 204 -30.52 0.03 -4.94
C LYS A 204 -29.83 -1.26 -5.36
N MET A 205 -30.25 -1.89 -6.47
CA MET A 205 -29.61 -3.09 -6.98
C MET A 205 -28.16 -2.85 -7.41
N VAL A 206 -27.89 -1.80 -8.17
CA VAL A 206 -26.52 -1.44 -8.60
C VAL A 206 -25.62 -1.13 -7.39
N LEU A 207 -26.15 -0.39 -6.40
CA LEU A 207 -25.44 -0.09 -5.14
C LEU A 207 -25.10 -1.36 -4.37
N LYS A 208 -26.06 -2.28 -4.20
CA LYS A 208 -25.86 -3.56 -3.51
C LYS A 208 -24.81 -4.41 -4.21
N TYR A 209 -24.90 -4.54 -5.54
CA TYR A 209 -23.92 -5.29 -6.32
C TYR A 209 -22.51 -4.70 -6.18
N ALA A 210 -22.38 -3.37 -6.33
CA ALA A 210 -21.10 -2.68 -6.20
C ALA A 210 -20.46 -2.88 -4.81
N LEU A 211 -21.22 -2.59 -3.74
CA LEU A 211 -20.73 -2.57 -2.35
C LEU A 211 -20.59 -3.94 -1.69
N CYS A 212 -21.34 -4.94 -2.14
CA CYS A 212 -21.45 -6.18 -1.37
C CYS A 212 -20.94 -7.40 -2.12
N ASP A 213 -21.18 -7.49 -3.43
CA ASP A 213 -20.83 -8.66 -4.23
C ASP A 213 -19.56 -8.42 -5.06
N TRP A 214 -19.45 -7.30 -5.77
CA TRP A 214 -18.32 -7.04 -6.67
C TRP A 214 -16.99 -6.88 -5.92
N GLU A 215 -16.96 -6.17 -4.79
CA GLU A 215 -15.78 -6.04 -3.91
C GLU A 215 -15.26 -7.43 -3.47
N THR A 216 -16.17 -8.25 -2.95
CA THR A 216 -15.88 -9.59 -2.43
C THR A 216 -15.39 -10.53 -3.53
N GLU A 217 -16.04 -10.53 -4.70
CA GLU A 217 -15.73 -11.44 -5.81
C GLU A 217 -14.36 -11.17 -6.44
N ASN A 218 -13.98 -9.90 -6.55
CA ASN A 218 -12.80 -9.50 -7.30
C ASN A 218 -11.57 -9.26 -6.41
N GLN A 219 -11.71 -9.37 -5.08
CA GLN A 219 -10.64 -9.08 -4.11
C GLN A 219 -10.05 -7.67 -4.29
N ILE A 220 -10.87 -6.75 -4.79
CA ILE A 220 -10.53 -5.35 -5.01
C ILE A 220 -11.04 -4.59 -3.79
N TRP A 221 -10.20 -3.74 -3.22
CA TRP A 221 -10.55 -2.97 -2.03
C TRP A 221 -11.04 -1.57 -2.42
N TYR A 222 -12.15 -1.13 -1.85
CA TYR A 222 -12.61 0.25 -1.96
C TYR A 222 -11.79 1.17 -1.03
N ASP A 223 -11.55 2.41 -1.45
CA ASP A 223 -10.90 3.40 -0.59
C ASP A 223 -11.91 3.97 0.41
N GLN A 224 -11.84 3.45 1.64
CA GLN A 224 -12.75 3.82 2.71
C GLN A 224 -12.63 5.26 3.17
N ASN A 225 -11.57 5.96 2.77
CA ASN A 225 -11.32 7.35 3.15
C ASN A 225 -11.85 8.35 2.11
N LYS A 226 -12.39 7.86 0.97
CA LYS A 226 -12.84 8.70 -0.13
C LYS A 226 -14.35 8.66 -0.31
N ILE A 227 -14.87 9.74 -0.90
CA ILE A 227 -16.31 9.92 -1.10
C ILE A 227 -16.78 9.07 -2.27
N TYR A 228 -17.68 8.15 -1.97
CA TYR A 228 -18.55 7.50 -2.95
C TYR A 228 -19.61 8.52 -3.40
N PHE A 229 -19.99 8.49 -4.68
CA PHE A 229 -21.09 9.32 -5.16
C PHE A 229 -21.86 8.66 -6.32
N ILE A 230 -23.08 9.14 -6.55
CA ILE A 230 -23.92 8.78 -7.68
C ILE A 230 -24.03 9.99 -8.59
N SER A 231 -23.93 9.83 -9.90
CA SER A 231 -24.30 10.91 -10.81
C SER A 231 -25.43 10.50 -11.74
N TYR A 232 -26.13 11.50 -12.24
CA TYR A 232 -27.18 11.32 -13.23
C TYR A 232 -26.82 12.07 -14.51
N GLU A 233 -26.62 11.31 -15.59
CA GLU A 233 -26.26 11.85 -16.89
C GLU A 233 -26.97 11.09 -18.01
N ASN A 234 -27.43 11.79 -19.04
CA ASN A 234 -28.01 11.19 -20.25
C ASN A 234 -29.15 10.18 -19.97
N GLY A 235 -29.92 10.38 -18.89
CA GLY A 235 -31.01 9.49 -18.52
C GLY A 235 -30.58 8.23 -17.75
N LYS A 236 -29.32 8.15 -17.31
CA LYS A 236 -28.78 7.01 -16.54
C LYS A 236 -28.17 7.47 -15.22
N TYR A 237 -28.27 6.58 -14.24
CA TYR A 237 -27.54 6.70 -12.98
C TYR A 237 -26.22 5.94 -13.05
N TYR A 238 -25.20 6.55 -12.45
CA TYR A 238 -23.84 6.02 -12.37
C TYR A 238 -23.41 6.00 -10.92
N VAL A 239 -22.97 4.85 -10.45
CA VAL A 239 -22.54 4.55 -9.07
C VAL A 239 -21.02 4.56 -9.07
N TYR A 240 -20.37 5.51 -8.40
CA TYR A 240 -18.90 5.67 -8.37
C TYR A 240 -18.33 5.22 -7.04
N MET A 241 -17.63 4.09 -7.05
CA MET A 241 -16.93 3.52 -5.90
C MET A 241 -15.42 3.82 -5.97
N PRO A 242 -14.84 4.54 -5.00
CA PRO A 242 -13.41 4.83 -4.99
C PRO A 242 -12.59 3.57 -4.69
N LEU A 243 -11.41 3.43 -5.31
CA LEU A 243 -10.56 2.24 -5.22
C LEU A 243 -9.30 2.49 -4.39
N GLN A 244 -8.93 1.55 -3.52
CA GLN A 244 -7.75 1.63 -2.64
C GLN A 244 -6.44 1.33 -3.37
N LYS A 245 -6.51 0.60 -4.49
CA LYS A 245 -5.36 0.27 -5.37
C LYS A 245 -5.75 0.45 -6.83
N ARG A 246 -4.75 0.76 -7.66
CA ARG A 246 -4.92 0.95 -9.10
C ARG A 246 -5.23 -0.38 -9.79
N ILE A 247 -6.39 -0.47 -10.46
CA ILE A 247 -6.75 -1.61 -11.33
C ILE A 247 -6.27 -1.30 -12.75
N GLN A 248 -5.65 -2.27 -13.40
CA GLN A 248 -4.91 -2.13 -14.67
C GLN A 248 -5.77 -2.23 -15.94
N GLU A 249 -7.10 -2.38 -15.87
CA GLU A 249 -7.92 -2.65 -17.06
C GLU A 249 -8.99 -1.58 -17.34
N ASN A 250 -9.03 -1.12 -18.60
CA ASN A 250 -10.08 -0.38 -19.33
C ASN A 250 -10.76 0.80 -18.62
N TYR A 251 -10.19 1.98 -18.89
CA TYR A 251 -10.52 3.20 -18.18
C TYR A 251 -11.16 4.29 -19.06
N LYS A 252 -12.25 4.95 -18.61
CA LYS A 252 -12.85 6.14 -19.26
C LYS A 252 -12.76 7.34 -18.33
N ILE A 253 -12.46 8.55 -18.81
CA ILE A 253 -12.39 9.77 -17.97
C ILE A 253 -13.60 10.65 -18.29
N LYS A 254 -14.39 11.06 -17.30
CA LYS A 254 -15.45 12.07 -17.45
C LYS A 254 -14.97 13.41 -16.88
N SER A 255 -14.92 14.46 -17.71
CA SER A 255 -14.89 15.85 -17.25
C SER A 255 -15.58 16.77 -18.24
N THR A 256 -16.43 17.65 -17.73
CA THR A 256 -17.34 18.53 -18.47
C THR A 256 -16.79 19.95 -18.66
N LYS A 257 -15.80 20.10 -19.56
CA LYS A 257 -15.66 21.21 -20.52
C LYS A 257 -14.35 21.03 -21.28
N GLN A 258 -14.49 20.77 -22.57
CA GLN A 258 -13.47 20.25 -23.49
C GLN A 258 -13.13 18.77 -23.26
N GLU A 259 -13.88 17.92 -23.94
CA GLU A 259 -13.41 16.64 -24.47
C GLU A 259 -12.15 16.85 -25.34
N ARG A 260 -11.02 17.12 -24.71
CA ARG A 260 -9.75 16.60 -25.20
C ARG A 260 -9.46 15.41 -24.30
N LYS A 261 -10.02 14.27 -24.69
CA LYS A 261 -9.63 12.92 -24.25
C LYS A 261 -8.19 12.95 -23.79
N ILE A 262 -7.94 12.84 -22.49
CA ILE A 262 -6.61 12.44 -22.05
C ILE A 262 -6.57 10.91 -22.08
N TYR A 263 -6.44 10.33 -23.28
CA TYR A 263 -6.19 8.90 -23.43
C TYR A 263 -4.82 8.52 -22.88
N GLY A 264 -4.80 7.43 -22.13
CA GLY A 264 -3.64 6.56 -22.10
C GLY A 264 -2.56 6.84 -21.08
N LEU A 265 -2.79 7.44 -19.91
CA LEU A 265 -1.68 7.64 -18.93
C LEU A 265 -0.94 6.31 -18.61
N ASN A 266 -1.66 5.20 -18.40
CA ASN A 266 -1.02 3.87 -18.33
C ASN A 266 -0.46 3.43 -19.68
N GLU A 267 -1.22 3.58 -20.75
CA GLU A 267 -0.78 3.29 -22.12
C GLU A 267 0.50 4.06 -22.49
N TRP A 268 0.80 5.23 -21.91
CA TRP A 268 2.04 5.98 -22.17
C TRP A 268 3.22 5.27 -21.55
N ILE A 269 3.06 4.79 -20.32
CA ILE A 269 4.11 4.04 -19.62
C ILE A 269 4.26 2.65 -20.25
N ASP A 270 3.15 1.96 -20.50
CA ASP A 270 3.12 0.65 -21.14
C ASP A 270 3.72 0.73 -22.55
N TYR A 271 3.33 1.72 -23.35
CA TYR A 271 3.92 1.96 -24.67
C TYR A 271 5.38 2.38 -24.58
N ILE A 272 5.75 3.26 -23.65
CA ILE A 272 7.16 3.65 -23.44
C ILE A 272 7.98 2.41 -23.09
N ASP A 273 7.47 1.50 -22.27
CA ASP A 273 8.15 0.27 -21.86
C ASP A 273 8.19 -0.77 -22.99
N GLU A 274 7.10 -0.96 -23.74
CA GLU A 274 7.02 -1.83 -24.91
C GLU A 274 7.95 -1.35 -26.03
N HIS A 275 8.05 -0.03 -26.23
CA HIS A 275 8.85 0.61 -27.27
C HIS A 275 10.15 1.21 -26.71
N ILE A 276 10.60 0.78 -25.52
CA ILE A 276 11.74 1.39 -24.82
C ILE A 276 13.06 1.26 -25.59
N LYS A 277 13.12 0.31 -26.52
CA LYS A 277 14.26 0.04 -27.41
C LYS A 277 14.33 0.99 -28.61
N GLU A 278 13.26 1.75 -28.86
CA GLU A 278 13.13 2.65 -30.01
C GLU A 278 13.58 4.08 -29.68
N GLU A 279 13.71 4.93 -30.71
CA GLU A 279 13.92 6.37 -30.51
C GLU A 279 12.61 7.05 -30.10
N LEU A 280 12.32 6.99 -28.80
CA LEU A 280 11.20 7.68 -28.19
C LEU A 280 11.50 9.17 -28.04
N THR A 281 10.71 10.01 -28.71
CA THR A 281 10.73 11.46 -28.55
C THR A 281 9.38 11.95 -28.06
N ALA A 282 9.36 13.08 -27.36
CA ALA A 282 8.13 13.73 -26.94
C ALA A 282 7.17 13.99 -28.11
N LYS A 283 7.72 14.30 -29.30
CA LYS A 283 6.96 14.50 -30.53
C LYS A 283 6.26 13.21 -31.00
N ASN A 284 7.00 12.10 -31.06
CA ASN A 284 6.44 10.82 -31.51
C ASN A 284 5.40 10.30 -30.52
N LEU A 285 5.69 10.33 -29.22
CA LEU A 285 4.74 9.94 -28.19
C LEU A 285 3.48 10.81 -28.20
N ALA A 286 3.63 12.13 -28.31
CA ALA A 286 2.48 13.02 -28.44
C ALA A 286 1.64 12.69 -29.69
N THR A 287 2.28 12.32 -30.81
CA THR A 287 1.59 11.92 -32.04
C THR A 287 0.81 10.62 -31.84
N VAL A 288 1.44 9.59 -31.26
CA VAL A 288 0.82 8.29 -30.95
C VAL A 288 -0.44 8.46 -30.10
N PHE A 289 -0.36 9.32 -29.08
CA PHE A 289 -1.46 9.52 -28.14
C PHE A 289 -2.40 10.69 -28.47
N GLY A 290 -2.24 11.33 -29.63
CA GLY A 290 -3.14 12.37 -30.11
C GLY A 290 -3.03 13.73 -29.40
N TYR A 291 -1.86 14.04 -28.82
CA TYR A 291 -1.57 15.34 -28.20
C TYR A 291 -0.62 16.21 -29.02
N SER A 292 -0.62 17.51 -28.72
CA SER A 292 0.51 18.36 -29.09
C SER A 292 1.72 18.05 -28.19
N GLU A 293 2.93 18.13 -28.74
CA GLU A 293 4.17 17.84 -28.00
C GLU A 293 4.28 18.65 -26.69
N ARG A 294 3.94 19.94 -26.74
CA ARG A 294 3.95 20.82 -25.56
C ARG A 294 2.94 20.36 -24.51
N HIS A 295 1.73 19.99 -24.92
CA HIS A 295 0.70 19.54 -23.99
C HIS A 295 1.08 18.18 -23.39
N PHE A 296 1.60 17.25 -24.19
CA PHE A 296 2.05 15.95 -23.72
C PHE A 296 3.15 16.06 -22.67
N ARG A 297 4.19 16.88 -22.91
CA ARG A 297 5.27 17.10 -21.92
C ARG A 297 4.76 17.68 -20.61
N ASN A 298 3.90 18.69 -20.70
CA ASN A 298 3.35 19.37 -19.52
C ASN A 298 2.46 18.42 -18.72
N VAL A 299 1.58 17.67 -19.39
CA VAL A 299 0.73 16.68 -18.73
C VAL A 299 1.60 15.58 -18.13
N PHE A 300 2.57 15.04 -18.85
CA PHE A 300 3.48 14.02 -18.30
C PHE A 300 4.21 14.51 -17.04
N GLN A 301 4.78 15.71 -17.08
CA GLN A 301 5.50 16.26 -15.92
C GLN A 301 4.59 16.53 -14.73
N ILE A 302 3.39 17.07 -14.96
CA ILE A 302 2.43 17.33 -13.86
C ILE A 302 1.94 16.01 -13.25
N TYR A 303 1.72 14.97 -14.06
CA TYR A 303 1.15 13.70 -13.59
C TYR A 303 2.15 12.77 -12.92
N TYR A 304 3.39 12.71 -13.41
CA TYR A 304 4.42 11.79 -12.92
C TYR A 304 5.51 12.48 -12.08
N ASP A 305 5.39 13.79 -11.89
CA ASP A 305 6.38 14.64 -11.21
C ASP A 305 7.81 14.47 -11.76
N ILE A 306 7.91 14.16 -13.06
CA ILE A 306 9.18 13.97 -13.76
C ILE A 306 9.04 14.38 -15.22
N LYS A 307 10.08 15.01 -15.76
CA LYS A 307 10.10 15.35 -17.19
C LYS A 307 10.11 14.06 -18.01
N LEU A 308 9.26 14.00 -19.04
CA LEU A 308 9.13 12.84 -19.94
C LEU A 308 10.48 12.27 -20.42
N ASN A 309 11.40 13.12 -20.84
CA ASN A 309 12.70 12.67 -21.35
C ASN A 309 13.58 12.08 -20.23
N ASP A 310 13.48 12.60 -19.01
CA ASP A 310 14.18 12.04 -17.85
C ASP A 310 13.58 10.68 -17.48
N TYR A 311 12.25 10.56 -17.53
CA TYR A 311 11.57 9.28 -17.34
C TYR A 311 12.02 8.22 -18.36
N ILE A 312 11.93 8.53 -19.66
CA ILE A 312 12.36 7.61 -20.73
C ILE A 312 13.84 7.24 -20.57
N ARG A 313 14.70 8.22 -20.25
CA ARG A 313 16.12 7.97 -20.02
C ARG A 313 16.32 7.00 -18.85
N ARG A 314 15.68 7.23 -17.70
CA ARG A 314 15.77 6.35 -16.53
C ARG A 314 15.25 4.94 -16.82
N ARG A 315 14.10 4.82 -17.51
CA ARG A 315 13.56 3.51 -17.92
C ARG A 315 14.51 2.77 -18.88
N LYS A 316 15.08 3.46 -19.86
CA LYS A 316 16.11 2.90 -20.76
C LYS A 316 17.33 2.41 -19.99
N LEU A 317 17.82 3.22 -19.05
CA LEU A 317 18.97 2.87 -18.21
C LEU A 317 18.66 1.68 -17.29
N TYR A 318 17.46 1.62 -16.73
CA TYR A 318 16.97 0.48 -15.94
C TYR A 318 17.01 -0.83 -16.73
N PHE A 319 16.35 -0.87 -17.89
CA PHE A 319 16.33 -2.09 -18.71
C PHE A 319 17.71 -2.40 -19.32
N ALA A 320 18.50 -1.37 -19.64
CA ALA A 320 19.89 -1.55 -20.03
C ALA A 320 20.69 -2.24 -18.91
N ALA A 321 20.58 -1.77 -17.67
CA ALA A 321 21.25 -2.39 -16.51
C ALA A 321 20.84 -3.86 -16.32
N GLN A 322 19.55 -4.19 -16.49
CA GLN A 322 19.08 -5.59 -16.44
C GLN A 322 19.68 -6.48 -17.54
N GLU A 323 19.92 -5.92 -18.72
CA GLU A 323 20.52 -6.66 -19.84
C GLU A 323 22.04 -6.80 -19.69
N LEU A 324 22.70 -5.79 -19.12
CA LEU A 324 24.13 -5.87 -18.74
C LEU A 324 24.33 -6.97 -17.70
N LYS A 325 23.46 -7.04 -16.68
CA LYS A 325 23.41 -8.13 -15.68
C LYS A 325 23.30 -9.52 -16.30
N LYS A 326 22.60 -9.63 -17.44
CA LYS A 326 22.41 -10.87 -18.19
C LYS A 326 23.53 -11.17 -19.20
N GLY A 327 24.60 -10.39 -19.21
CA GLY A 327 25.76 -10.65 -20.08
C GLY A 327 25.69 -10.05 -21.46
N LYS A 328 24.77 -9.12 -21.72
CA LYS A 328 24.82 -8.35 -22.97
C LYS A 328 25.90 -7.29 -22.90
N LYS A 329 26.78 -7.25 -23.91
CA LYS A 329 27.88 -6.28 -23.98
C LYS A 329 27.37 -4.83 -23.99
N PRO A 330 28.03 -3.89 -23.30
CA PRO A 330 27.61 -2.49 -23.24
C PRO A 330 27.37 -1.83 -24.60
N GLU A 331 28.18 -2.12 -25.62
CA GLU A 331 28.02 -1.55 -26.96
C GLU A 331 26.76 -2.07 -27.65
N THR A 332 26.40 -3.33 -27.36
CA THR A 332 25.16 -3.94 -27.86
C THR A 332 23.96 -3.35 -27.15
N VAL A 333 24.02 -3.20 -25.82
CA VAL A 333 22.95 -2.61 -25.01
C VAL A 333 22.72 -1.14 -25.36
N ALA A 334 23.78 -0.34 -25.49
CA ALA A 334 23.68 1.06 -25.90
C ALA A 334 22.93 1.22 -27.24
N ARG A 335 23.23 0.34 -28.21
CA ARG A 335 22.55 0.30 -29.50
C ARG A 335 21.11 -0.19 -29.38
N GLN A 336 20.88 -1.23 -28.57
CA GLN A 336 19.56 -1.83 -28.35
C GLN A 336 18.56 -0.83 -27.73
N TYR A 337 19.00 0.10 -26.88
CA TYR A 337 18.14 1.11 -26.26
C TYR A 337 18.19 2.48 -26.96
N ALA A 338 18.63 2.51 -28.23
CA ALA A 338 18.67 3.69 -29.09
C ALA A 338 19.43 4.89 -28.51
N PHE A 339 20.56 4.67 -27.81
CA PHE A 339 21.47 5.75 -27.46
C PHE A 339 22.30 6.19 -28.67
N LYS A 340 22.38 7.50 -28.92
CA LYS A 340 23.07 8.07 -30.10
C LYS A 340 24.58 7.81 -30.16
N SER A 341 25.19 7.52 -29.02
CA SER A 341 26.60 7.11 -28.93
C SER A 341 26.88 6.39 -27.62
N SER A 342 27.91 5.53 -27.62
CA SER A 342 28.40 4.87 -26.40
C SER A 342 28.81 5.89 -25.32
N SER A 343 29.37 7.05 -25.71
CA SER A 343 29.73 8.10 -24.75
C SER A 343 28.52 8.73 -24.05
N ARG A 344 27.39 8.91 -24.76
CA ARG A 344 26.14 9.43 -24.16
C ARG A 344 25.51 8.40 -23.23
N PHE A 345 25.51 7.13 -23.65
CA PHE A 345 25.07 6.03 -22.80
C PHE A 345 25.92 5.96 -21.53
N SER A 346 27.24 5.95 -21.65
CA SER A 346 28.17 5.84 -20.52
C SER A 346 28.02 6.99 -19.52
N ARG A 347 27.88 8.23 -20.00
CA ARG A 347 27.60 9.39 -19.12
C ARG A 347 26.27 9.27 -18.40
N ALA A 348 25.19 8.98 -19.13
CA ALA A 348 23.86 8.87 -18.54
C ALA A 348 23.78 7.70 -17.54
N PHE A 349 24.45 6.59 -17.84
CA PHE A 349 24.54 5.44 -16.94
C PHE A 349 25.35 5.76 -15.69
N HIS A 350 26.46 6.50 -15.81
CA HIS A 350 27.22 6.97 -14.66
C HIS A 350 26.45 7.96 -13.79
N GLU A 351 25.68 8.88 -14.38
CA GLU A 351 24.79 9.78 -13.64
C GLU A 351 23.73 9.03 -12.83
N GLU A 352 23.24 7.89 -13.33
CA GLU A 352 22.17 7.11 -12.67
C GLU A 352 22.70 6.05 -11.69
N TYR A 353 23.82 5.39 -12.00
CA TYR A 353 24.36 4.23 -11.27
C TYR A 353 25.73 4.47 -10.62
N GLY A 354 26.31 5.67 -10.73
CA GLY A 354 27.60 6.00 -10.14
C GLY A 354 28.82 5.33 -10.80
N MET A 355 28.64 4.55 -11.88
CA MET A 355 29.73 3.84 -12.56
C MET A 355 29.49 3.71 -14.07
N THR A 356 30.52 3.34 -14.83
CA THR A 356 30.39 3.14 -16.28
C THR A 356 29.69 1.81 -16.61
N PRO A 357 28.99 1.71 -17.75
CA PRO A 357 28.38 0.47 -18.21
C PRO A 357 29.37 -0.71 -18.29
N GLU A 358 30.61 -0.49 -18.74
CA GLU A 358 31.65 -1.53 -18.77
C GLU A 358 32.00 -2.06 -17.39
N LYS A 359 32.08 -1.17 -16.38
CA LYS A 359 32.35 -1.56 -15.01
C LYS A 359 31.16 -2.33 -14.43
N TYR A 360 29.96 -1.76 -14.57
CA TYR A 360 28.69 -2.37 -14.14
C TYR A 360 28.48 -3.75 -14.77
N TYR A 361 28.71 -3.87 -16.07
CA TYR A 361 28.67 -5.15 -16.79
C TYR A 361 29.63 -6.15 -16.17
N LYS A 362 30.91 -5.80 -16.01
CA LYS A 362 31.91 -6.75 -15.50
C LYS A 362 31.65 -7.21 -14.07
N GLU A 363 31.11 -6.34 -13.23
CA GLU A 363 30.81 -6.63 -11.83
C GLU A 363 29.49 -7.40 -11.72
N GLU A 364 28.38 -6.83 -12.22
CA GLU A 364 27.05 -7.40 -12.01
C GLU A 364 26.77 -8.64 -12.87
N PHE A 365 27.30 -8.73 -14.10
CA PHE A 365 27.20 -9.96 -14.89
C PHE A 365 27.94 -11.10 -14.21
N ARG A 366 29.14 -10.82 -13.70
CA ARG A 366 29.94 -11.81 -12.98
C ARG A 366 29.22 -12.30 -11.73
N ASN A 367 28.58 -11.40 -10.99
CA ASN A 367 27.78 -11.74 -9.82
C ASN A 367 26.60 -12.67 -10.19
N GLU A 368 25.87 -12.36 -11.27
CA GLU A 368 24.78 -13.20 -11.78
C GLU A 368 25.25 -14.56 -12.31
N GLU A 369 26.41 -14.62 -12.97
CA GLU A 369 27.05 -15.89 -13.36
C GLU A 369 27.41 -16.74 -12.14
N TRP A 370 27.96 -16.13 -11.08
CA TRP A 370 28.26 -16.84 -9.84
C TRP A 370 27.00 -17.42 -9.21
N ILE A 371 25.93 -16.63 -9.08
CA ILE A 371 24.65 -17.09 -8.52
C ILE A 371 24.07 -18.21 -9.37
N ARG A 372 24.02 -18.03 -10.69
CA ARG A 372 23.42 -19.01 -11.61
C ARG A 372 24.15 -20.34 -11.57
N TYR A 373 25.48 -20.33 -11.65
CA TYR A 373 26.27 -21.55 -11.55
C TYR A 373 26.03 -22.24 -10.21
N ILE A 374 26.01 -21.47 -9.12
CA ILE A 374 25.72 -21.97 -7.77
C ILE A 374 24.33 -22.63 -7.75
N ASP A 375 23.29 -21.95 -8.25
CA ASP A 375 21.91 -22.45 -8.29
C ASP A 375 21.74 -23.71 -9.17
N GLU A 376 22.41 -23.77 -10.33
CA GLU A 376 22.40 -24.92 -11.24
C GLU A 376 23.09 -26.16 -10.63
N HIS A 377 24.09 -25.94 -9.78
CA HIS A 377 24.88 -27.01 -9.14
C HIS A 377 24.51 -27.21 -7.65
N MET A 378 23.31 -26.78 -7.22
CA MET A 378 22.84 -26.88 -5.82
C MET A 378 22.81 -28.31 -5.26
N LYS A 379 22.64 -29.31 -6.12
CA LYS A 379 22.59 -30.73 -5.73
C LYS A 379 23.98 -31.37 -5.62
N GLU A 380 25.01 -30.66 -6.07
CA GLU A 380 26.39 -31.14 -6.11
C GLU A 380 27.17 -30.61 -4.89
N GLU A 381 28.32 -31.24 -4.60
CA GLU A 381 29.25 -30.72 -3.61
C GLU A 381 30.06 -29.58 -4.25
N LEU A 382 29.66 -28.34 -3.95
CA LEU A 382 30.35 -27.13 -4.40
C LEU A 382 31.35 -26.64 -3.35
N THR A 383 32.60 -26.52 -3.76
CA THR A 383 33.71 -25.97 -2.98
C THR A 383 34.09 -24.58 -3.50
N ALA A 384 34.75 -23.78 -2.65
CA ALA A 384 35.26 -22.48 -3.06
C ALA A 384 36.33 -22.62 -4.15
N GLU A 385 37.05 -23.74 -4.14
CA GLU A 385 38.07 -24.12 -5.11
C GLU A 385 37.47 -24.39 -6.49
N GLN A 386 36.34 -25.11 -6.56
CA GLN A 386 35.62 -25.35 -7.81
C GLN A 386 35.08 -24.03 -8.38
N LEU A 387 34.44 -23.20 -7.55
CA LEU A 387 33.95 -21.89 -7.99
C LEU A 387 35.09 -20.99 -8.47
N ALA A 388 36.20 -20.92 -7.73
CA ALA A 388 37.36 -20.14 -8.14
C ALA A 388 37.92 -20.64 -9.47
N LYS A 389 38.03 -21.95 -9.66
CA LYS A 389 38.52 -22.55 -10.91
C LYS A 389 37.58 -22.25 -12.09
N GLU A 390 36.28 -22.42 -11.89
CA GLU A 390 35.24 -22.17 -12.89
C GLU A 390 35.29 -20.72 -13.38
N PHE A 391 35.37 -19.77 -12.46
CA PHE A 391 35.38 -18.34 -12.77
C PHE A 391 36.80 -17.77 -13.00
N HIS A 392 37.80 -18.63 -13.15
CA HIS A 392 39.20 -18.28 -13.45
C HIS A 392 39.85 -17.33 -12.43
N TYR A 393 39.55 -17.53 -11.15
CA TYR A 393 40.16 -16.86 -10.01
C TYR A 393 41.13 -17.77 -9.25
N SER A 394 42.08 -17.17 -8.54
CA SER A 394 42.70 -17.87 -7.42
C SER A 394 41.68 -18.05 -6.29
N LYS A 395 41.81 -19.12 -5.51
CA LYS A 395 40.91 -19.43 -4.39
C LYS A 395 40.74 -18.24 -3.43
N ASP A 396 41.84 -17.61 -3.04
CA ASP A 396 41.81 -16.53 -2.05
C ASP A 396 41.23 -15.24 -2.63
N HIS A 397 41.53 -14.93 -3.90
CA HIS A 397 40.95 -13.79 -4.59
C HIS A 397 39.44 -13.97 -4.79
N PHE A 398 38.99 -15.15 -5.22
CA PHE A 398 37.56 -15.43 -5.36
C PHE A 398 36.82 -15.28 -4.03
N ARG A 399 37.37 -15.82 -2.94
CA ARG A 399 36.76 -15.72 -1.61
C ARG A 399 36.61 -14.27 -1.17
N LYS A 400 37.66 -13.46 -1.36
CA LYS A 400 37.63 -12.04 -0.99
C LYS A 400 36.62 -11.27 -1.83
N GLU A 401 36.68 -11.38 -3.16
CA GLU A 401 35.74 -10.70 -4.05
C GLU A 401 34.29 -11.12 -3.79
N PHE A 402 34.04 -12.42 -3.60
CA PHE A 402 32.71 -12.93 -3.27
C PHE A 402 32.23 -12.39 -1.91
N GLN A 403 33.11 -12.33 -0.91
CA GLN A 403 32.76 -11.76 0.39
C GLN A 403 32.49 -10.26 0.32
N ASP A 404 33.28 -9.50 -0.45
CA ASP A 404 33.10 -8.06 -0.62
C ASP A 404 31.77 -7.74 -1.32
N VAL A 405 31.34 -8.59 -2.26
CA VAL A 405 30.06 -8.44 -2.98
C VAL A 405 28.85 -8.93 -2.16
N PHE A 406 28.92 -10.14 -1.60
CA PHE A 406 27.77 -10.82 -0.98
C PHE A 406 27.72 -10.69 0.56
N GLY A 407 28.70 -10.02 1.16
CA GLY A 407 28.84 -9.87 2.61
C GLY A 407 29.23 -11.15 3.35
N MET A 408 29.40 -12.26 2.64
CA MET A 408 29.73 -13.58 3.22
C MET A 408 30.55 -14.43 2.27
N GLY A 409 31.34 -15.35 2.82
CA GLY A 409 32.13 -16.27 2.02
C GLY A 409 31.26 -17.22 1.16
N PRO A 410 31.79 -17.71 0.04
CA PRO A 410 31.03 -18.48 -0.95
C PRO A 410 30.43 -19.78 -0.38
N ILE A 411 31.14 -20.47 0.52
CA ILE A 411 30.63 -21.70 1.17
C ILE A 411 29.42 -21.39 2.07
N THR A 412 29.47 -20.28 2.79
CA THR A 412 28.35 -19.85 3.65
C THR A 412 27.14 -19.51 2.79
N TYR A 413 27.36 -18.77 1.69
CA TYR A 413 26.31 -18.44 0.73
C TYR A 413 25.67 -19.69 0.12
N ILE A 414 26.48 -20.62 -0.42
CA ILE A 414 25.99 -21.90 -0.96
C ILE A 414 25.20 -22.67 0.09
N THR A 415 25.71 -22.73 1.33
CA THR A 415 25.01 -23.44 2.42
C THR A 415 23.65 -22.81 2.70
N GLN A 416 23.57 -21.48 2.81
CA GLN A 416 22.28 -20.79 3.00
C GLN A 416 21.32 -21.08 1.83
N ARG A 417 21.83 -20.98 0.60
CA ARG A 417 21.07 -21.22 -0.62
C ARG A 417 20.51 -22.64 -0.69
N LYS A 418 21.33 -23.66 -0.40
CA LYS A 418 20.92 -25.07 -0.29
C LYS A 418 19.82 -25.27 0.75
N VAL A 419 19.95 -24.63 1.91
CA VAL A 419 18.93 -24.72 2.96
C VAL A 419 17.62 -24.04 2.54
N GLN A 420 17.67 -22.93 1.79
CA GLN A 420 16.48 -22.26 1.27
C GLN A 420 15.72 -23.13 0.25
N PHE A 421 16.41 -23.77 -0.68
CA PHE A 421 15.80 -24.74 -1.60
C PHE A 421 15.30 -25.99 -0.87
N ALA A 422 16.05 -26.47 0.13
CA ALA A 422 15.60 -27.54 1.01
C ALA A 422 14.30 -27.17 1.73
N ALA A 423 14.18 -25.95 2.25
CA ALA A 423 12.96 -25.47 2.89
C ALA A 423 11.75 -25.45 1.93
N LYS A 424 11.95 -25.06 0.66
CA LYS A 424 10.91 -25.19 -0.38
C LYS A 424 10.48 -26.65 -0.56
N ALA A 425 11.43 -27.56 -0.75
CA ALA A 425 11.18 -28.99 -0.89
C ALA A 425 10.45 -29.62 0.32
N LEU A 426 10.78 -29.19 1.55
CA LEU A 426 10.09 -29.65 2.76
C LEU A 426 8.64 -29.15 2.83
N ARG A 427 8.34 -27.93 2.33
CA ARG A 427 6.96 -27.41 2.24
C ARG A 427 6.12 -28.16 1.21
N GLU A 428 6.76 -28.67 0.16
CA GLU A 428 6.14 -29.52 -0.86
C GLU A 428 5.94 -30.98 -0.38
N GLY A 429 6.24 -31.27 0.89
CA GLY A 429 5.95 -32.55 1.53
C GLY A 429 7.09 -33.58 1.45
N LYS A 430 8.27 -33.22 0.92
CA LYS A 430 9.42 -34.15 0.91
C LYS A 430 9.95 -34.42 2.31
N LEU A 431 10.51 -35.62 2.51
CA LEU A 431 11.02 -36.03 3.82
C LEU A 431 12.36 -35.33 4.14
N PRO A 432 12.57 -34.86 5.39
CA PRO A 432 13.82 -34.22 5.82
C PRO A 432 15.11 -34.98 5.50
N ALA A 433 15.08 -36.31 5.65
CA ALA A 433 16.24 -37.15 5.37
C ALA A 433 16.59 -37.21 3.87
N GLU A 434 15.58 -37.18 3.01
CA GLU A 434 15.75 -37.20 1.55
C GLU A 434 16.24 -35.84 1.05
N VAL A 435 15.65 -34.76 1.55
CA VAL A 435 16.02 -33.38 1.18
C VAL A 435 17.46 -33.06 1.56
N GLY A 436 17.91 -33.42 2.77
CA GLY A 436 19.30 -33.21 3.17
C GLY A 436 20.29 -33.90 2.23
N LYS A 437 19.98 -35.12 1.79
CA LYS A 437 20.80 -35.87 0.82
C LYS A 437 20.73 -35.26 -0.58
N GLU A 438 19.54 -34.86 -1.03
CA GLU A 438 19.31 -34.27 -2.36
C GLU A 438 20.13 -33.00 -2.58
N TYR A 439 20.31 -32.17 -1.56
CA TYR A 439 21.10 -30.94 -1.62
C TYR A 439 22.57 -31.12 -1.19
N GLY A 440 23.06 -32.37 -1.14
CA GLY A 440 24.48 -32.67 -0.97
C GLY A 440 25.04 -32.44 0.44
N PHE A 441 24.21 -32.56 1.50
CA PHE A 441 24.73 -32.56 2.87
C PHE A 441 25.27 -33.96 3.24
N CYS A 442 26.55 -34.03 3.63
CA CYS A 442 27.23 -35.30 3.94
C CYS A 442 26.67 -36.04 5.17
N SER A 443 25.91 -35.35 6.03
CA SER A 443 25.25 -35.98 7.16
C SER A 443 23.96 -35.27 7.53
N ARG A 444 23.02 -36.04 8.09
CA ARG A 444 21.79 -35.51 8.69
C ARG A 444 22.08 -34.46 9.76
N ASN A 445 23.11 -34.66 10.59
CA ASN A 445 23.52 -33.69 11.59
C ASN A 445 24.05 -32.38 10.98
N GLY A 446 24.79 -32.47 9.87
CA GLY A 446 25.26 -31.30 9.12
C GLY A 446 24.10 -30.51 8.53
N PHE A 447 23.14 -31.20 7.91
CA PHE A 447 21.93 -30.59 7.40
C PHE A 447 21.09 -29.94 8.52
N ASP A 448 20.83 -30.66 9.61
CA ASP A 448 20.07 -30.14 10.75
C ASP A 448 20.72 -28.88 11.37
N LYS A 449 22.05 -28.87 11.50
CA LYS A 449 22.79 -27.69 12.01
C LYS A 449 22.70 -26.51 11.05
N ALA A 450 22.91 -26.74 9.75
CA ALA A 450 22.80 -25.68 8.75
C ALA A 450 21.37 -25.14 8.67
N PHE A 451 20.37 -26.03 8.71
CA PHE A 451 18.96 -25.65 8.67
C PHE A 451 18.52 -24.87 9.90
N ARG A 452 18.95 -25.29 11.10
CA ARG A 452 18.72 -24.51 12.34
C ARG A 452 19.44 -23.17 12.31
N ARG A 453 20.62 -23.06 11.70
CA ARG A 453 21.33 -21.77 11.60
C ARG A 453 20.57 -20.76 10.75
N VAL A 454 19.85 -21.21 9.72
CA VAL A 454 19.12 -20.33 8.79
C VAL A 454 17.67 -20.10 9.24
N PHE A 455 16.98 -21.16 9.65
CA PHE A 455 15.54 -21.14 9.94
C PHE A 455 15.20 -21.31 11.43
N TYR A 456 16.21 -21.42 12.30
CA TYR A 456 16.08 -21.52 13.78
C TYR A 456 15.20 -22.68 14.28
N THR A 457 14.83 -23.58 13.39
CA THR A 457 14.04 -24.78 13.66
C THR A 457 14.64 -25.99 12.96
N SER A 458 14.28 -27.20 13.39
CA SER A 458 14.77 -28.41 12.72
C SER A 458 14.03 -28.67 11.41
N PRO A 459 14.66 -29.28 10.39
CA PRO A 459 13.99 -29.68 9.16
C PRO A 459 12.73 -30.51 9.40
N ALA A 460 12.75 -31.40 10.40
CA ALA A 460 11.61 -32.24 10.76
C ALA A 460 10.47 -31.47 11.43
N LYS A 461 10.78 -30.41 12.22
CA LYS A 461 9.75 -29.51 12.77
C LYS A 461 9.22 -28.59 11.68
N TYR A 462 10.07 -28.12 10.77
CA TYR A 462 9.72 -27.31 9.61
C TYR A 462 8.80 -28.07 8.63
N ALA A 463 9.13 -29.32 8.29
CA ALA A 463 8.31 -30.17 7.41
C ALA A 463 6.98 -30.58 8.05
N ARG A 464 6.98 -30.94 9.35
CA ARG A 464 5.74 -31.26 10.09
C ARG A 464 4.82 -30.07 10.28
N ALA A 465 5.36 -28.85 10.25
CA ALA A 465 4.56 -27.64 10.21
C ALA A 465 3.81 -27.46 8.87
N GLY A 466 4.01 -28.36 7.90
CA GLY A 466 3.32 -28.51 6.62
C GLY A 466 2.30 -27.42 6.35
N ALA A 467 2.75 -26.35 5.67
CA ALA A 467 1.90 -25.30 5.10
C ALA A 467 0.68 -24.92 5.96
N LYS A 468 0.83 -24.66 7.27
CA LYS A 468 -0.11 -23.74 7.90
C LYS A 468 0.28 -22.35 7.43
N VAL A 469 -0.54 -21.78 6.53
CA VAL A 469 -0.79 -20.34 6.57
C VAL A 469 -0.95 -20.01 8.04
N VAL A 470 -0.01 -19.25 8.61
CA VAL A 470 -0.15 -18.76 9.98
C VAL A 470 -1.45 -17.97 9.93
N ASN A 471 -2.50 -18.48 10.58
CA ASN A 471 -3.70 -17.70 10.75
C ASN A 471 -3.31 -16.58 11.69
N LEU A 472 -3.08 -15.40 11.12
CA LEU A 472 -2.49 -14.28 11.83
C LEU A 472 -3.44 -13.75 12.91
N ASP A 473 -4.75 -13.92 12.78
CA ASP A 473 -5.73 -13.57 13.83
C ASP A 473 -5.59 -14.51 15.04
N ARG A 474 -5.44 -15.82 14.80
CA ARG A 474 -5.17 -16.79 15.85
C ARG A 474 -3.80 -16.57 16.50
N TYR A 475 -2.78 -16.30 15.69
CA TYR A 475 -1.44 -16.01 16.19
C TYR A 475 -1.42 -14.74 17.05
N TYR A 476 -2.10 -13.69 16.60
CA TYR A 476 -2.23 -12.46 17.38
C TYR A 476 -2.97 -12.72 18.71
N SER A 477 -4.08 -13.46 18.67
CA SER A 477 -4.85 -13.81 19.88
C SER A 477 -4.02 -14.60 20.90
N GLU A 478 -3.13 -15.50 20.45
CA GLU A 478 -2.29 -16.33 21.31
C GLU A 478 -1.07 -15.60 21.90
N TYR A 479 -0.62 -14.51 21.27
CA TYR A 479 0.66 -13.85 21.60
C TYR A 479 0.54 -12.38 21.99
N LYS A 480 -0.62 -11.73 21.84
CA LYS A 480 -0.81 -10.32 22.19
C LYS A 480 -0.52 -10.02 23.67
N ASP A 481 -0.86 -10.95 24.57
CA ASP A 481 -0.69 -10.78 26.01
C ASP A 481 0.78 -10.96 26.47
N LYS A 482 1.65 -11.44 25.58
CA LYS A 482 3.11 -11.57 25.79
C LYS A 482 3.89 -10.33 25.37
N ILE A 483 3.18 -9.32 24.87
CA ILE A 483 3.76 -8.06 24.43
C ILE A 483 3.27 -6.96 25.35
N LYS A 484 4.20 -6.35 26.07
CA LYS A 484 3.94 -5.18 26.88
C LYS A 484 4.03 -3.94 25.99
N ILE A 485 3.08 -3.05 26.15
CA ILE A 485 3.00 -1.79 25.41
C ILE A 485 3.19 -0.64 26.39
N SER A 486 4.11 0.26 26.09
CA SER A 486 4.25 1.54 26.78
C SER A 486 4.18 2.69 25.77
N TYR A 487 3.94 3.91 26.24
CA TYR A 487 3.90 5.10 25.41
C TYR A 487 4.96 6.06 25.90
N ILE A 488 5.85 6.48 25.01
CA ILE A 488 7.03 7.29 25.35
C ILE A 488 7.12 8.46 24.39
N ASP A 489 7.35 9.65 24.93
CA ASP A 489 7.74 10.82 24.16
C ASP A 489 9.26 10.83 24.01
N MET A 490 9.73 10.89 22.77
CA MET A 490 11.14 10.76 22.44
C MET A 490 11.65 12.03 21.78
N ASP A 491 12.87 12.42 22.14
CA ASP A 491 13.64 13.42 21.41
C ASP A 491 14.10 12.88 20.04
N GLU A 492 14.58 13.78 19.19
CA GLU A 492 15.17 13.43 17.90
C GLU A 492 16.36 12.47 18.10
N ILE A 493 16.37 11.38 17.33
CA ILE A 493 17.48 10.43 17.33
C ILE A 493 18.19 10.49 15.97
N LYS A 494 19.51 10.61 16.01
CA LYS A 494 20.35 10.45 14.82
C LYS A 494 20.98 9.07 14.85
N MET A 495 20.90 8.35 13.73
CA MET A 495 21.59 7.08 13.56
C MET A 495 22.40 7.08 12.27
N ALA A 496 23.48 6.32 12.29
CA ALA A 496 24.29 6.06 11.10
C ALA A 496 24.44 4.55 10.92
N GLY A 497 24.13 4.02 9.73
CA GLY A 497 24.05 2.58 9.54
C GLY A 497 24.30 2.11 8.12
N TRP A 498 24.23 0.80 7.93
CA TRP A 498 24.41 0.16 6.63
C TRP A 498 23.23 -0.75 6.30
N THR A 499 22.99 -0.96 5.01
CA THR A 499 22.03 -1.97 4.56
C THR A 499 22.49 -3.36 4.96
N ILE A 500 21.59 -4.15 5.58
CA ILE A 500 21.87 -5.55 5.92
C ILE A 500 21.40 -6.51 4.81
N ILE A 501 20.79 -5.98 3.75
CA ILE A 501 20.26 -6.74 2.61
C ILE A 501 20.86 -6.17 1.32
N ALA A 502 21.97 -6.73 0.87
CA ALA A 502 22.58 -6.34 -0.41
C ALA A 502 21.81 -6.88 -1.64
N ASN A 503 20.90 -7.85 -1.48
CA ASN A 503 20.20 -8.46 -2.63
C ASN A 503 18.72 -8.81 -2.33
N ARG A 504 17.80 -8.08 -2.97
CA ARG A 504 16.38 -7.89 -2.57
C ARG A 504 15.42 -9.08 -2.70
N ARG A 505 15.84 -10.27 -3.12
CA ARG A 505 14.87 -11.32 -3.49
C ARG A 505 14.67 -12.44 -2.48
N GLU A 506 15.62 -12.79 -1.62
CA GLU A 506 15.50 -14.01 -0.79
C GLU A 506 16.29 -13.96 0.55
N ALA A 507 16.37 -12.80 1.21
CA ALA A 507 17.03 -12.67 2.51
C ALA A 507 16.05 -12.83 3.68
N ASP A 508 16.37 -13.70 4.64
CA ASP A 508 15.66 -13.81 5.91
C ASP A 508 16.13 -12.71 6.87
N ILE A 509 15.43 -11.57 6.85
CA ILE A 509 15.82 -10.34 7.56
C ILE A 509 16.05 -10.58 9.06
N PRO A 510 15.15 -11.27 9.79
CA PRO A 510 15.39 -11.63 11.19
C PRO A 510 16.70 -12.41 11.42
N ALA A 511 17.07 -13.31 10.50
CA ALA A 511 18.30 -14.09 10.61
C ALA A 511 19.54 -13.22 10.39
N GLN A 512 19.48 -12.31 9.41
CA GLN A 512 20.56 -11.38 9.12
C GLN A 512 20.77 -10.39 10.27
N LEU A 513 19.69 -9.88 10.86
CA LEU A 513 19.75 -9.03 12.05
C LEU A 513 20.49 -9.70 13.20
N ALA A 514 20.11 -10.93 13.53
CA ALA A 514 20.77 -11.71 14.58
C ALA A 514 22.27 -11.91 14.29
N PHE A 515 22.64 -12.13 13.03
CA PHE A 515 24.04 -12.24 12.64
C PHE A 515 24.82 -10.92 12.81
N TRP A 516 24.25 -9.78 12.42
CA TRP A 516 24.90 -8.47 12.54
C TRP A 516 25.00 -7.98 13.99
N LEU A 517 24.09 -8.44 14.85
CA LEU A 517 24.02 -8.07 16.26
C LEU A 517 24.82 -9.02 17.18
N ASP A 518 25.33 -10.12 16.66
CA ASP A 518 26.23 -11.02 17.39
C ASP A 518 27.56 -10.31 17.70
N GLU A 519 27.97 -10.30 18.96
CA GLU A 519 29.15 -9.56 19.43
C GLU A 519 30.47 -10.01 18.78
N HIS A 520 30.51 -11.25 18.29
CA HIS A 520 31.67 -11.80 17.60
C HIS A 520 31.68 -11.48 16.09
N SER A 521 30.56 -10.98 15.55
CA SER A 521 30.47 -10.66 14.13
C SER A 521 31.39 -9.48 13.75
N PRO A 522 32.04 -9.53 12.57
CA PRO A 522 32.78 -8.40 12.03
C PRO A 522 31.90 -7.15 11.86
N GLN A 523 30.63 -7.36 11.55
CA GLN A 523 29.61 -6.33 11.38
C GLN A 523 29.35 -5.61 12.70
N TYR A 524 29.17 -6.33 13.81
CA TYR A 524 28.99 -5.73 15.13
C TYR A 524 30.18 -4.84 15.53
N ARG A 525 31.41 -5.26 15.21
CA ARG A 525 32.61 -4.44 15.40
C ARG A 525 32.61 -3.20 14.50
N LYS A 526 32.21 -3.34 13.23
CA LYS A 526 32.04 -2.20 12.29
C LYS A 526 31.04 -1.18 12.85
N LEU A 527 29.91 -1.66 13.38
CA LEU A 527 28.90 -0.81 13.99
C LEU A 527 29.45 -0.08 15.23
N ASN A 528 30.09 -0.80 16.15
CA ASN A 528 30.61 -0.21 17.40
C ASN A 528 31.77 0.77 17.18
N ALA A 529 32.51 0.65 16.07
CA ALA A 529 33.60 1.56 15.76
C ALA A 529 33.16 3.03 15.59
N LEU A 530 31.88 3.27 15.27
CA LEU A 530 31.32 4.63 15.11
C LEU A 530 31.10 5.36 16.44
N THR A 531 30.86 4.63 17.53
CA THR A 531 30.36 5.22 18.79
C THR A 531 31.11 4.74 20.03
N GLY A 532 32.05 3.80 19.89
CA GLY A 532 32.72 3.12 21.01
C GLY A 532 31.91 1.93 21.55
N GLU A 533 32.57 1.04 22.32
CA GLU A 533 31.96 -0.23 22.77
C GLU A 533 30.75 -0.05 23.69
N GLU A 534 30.73 0.98 24.55
CA GLU A 534 29.67 1.19 25.52
C GLU A 534 28.39 1.74 24.86
N LYS A 535 28.51 2.80 24.06
CA LYS A 535 27.40 3.39 23.30
C LYS A 535 27.00 2.55 22.09
N GLY A 536 27.93 1.74 21.56
CA GLY A 536 27.69 0.86 20.42
C GLY A 536 26.69 -0.25 20.72
N ARG A 537 26.45 -0.62 21.98
CA ARG A 537 25.47 -1.65 22.37
C ARG A 537 24.01 -1.28 22.08
N ASP A 538 23.74 -0.02 21.80
CA ASP A 538 22.41 0.49 21.46
C ASP A 538 22.32 0.76 19.96
N LYS A 539 21.49 -0.03 19.28
CA LYS A 539 21.40 -0.04 17.82
C LYS A 539 19.96 0.10 17.36
N ILE A 540 19.77 0.74 16.22
CA ILE A 540 18.48 0.89 15.58
C ILE A 540 18.49 0.19 14.22
N ALA A 541 17.40 -0.53 13.92
CA ALA A 541 17.12 -1.02 12.58
C ALA A 541 15.78 -0.48 12.06
N LEU A 542 15.71 -0.15 10.77
CA LEU A 542 14.48 0.35 10.16
C LEU A 542 14.44 0.12 8.65
N TRP A 543 13.22 0.13 8.10
CA TRP A 543 13.01 0.29 6.67
C TRP A 543 13.20 1.75 6.29
N TYR A 544 14.20 2.03 5.47
CA TYR A 544 14.48 3.34 4.91
C TYR A 544 14.12 3.36 3.44
N GLN A 545 13.40 4.38 3.01
CA GLN A 545 13.05 4.57 1.62
C GLN A 545 13.71 5.83 1.07
N GLU A 546 14.62 5.64 0.11
CA GLU A 546 15.16 6.73 -0.69
C GLU A 546 14.64 6.59 -2.13
N LYS A 547 13.74 7.49 -2.53
CA LYS A 547 13.04 7.46 -3.84
C LYS A 547 12.26 6.15 -4.02
N GLU A 548 12.58 5.35 -5.04
CA GLU A 548 11.94 4.06 -5.35
C GLU A 548 12.65 2.86 -4.67
N ASN A 549 13.71 3.12 -3.92
CA ASN A 549 14.52 2.10 -3.27
C ASN A 549 14.18 2.00 -1.79
N ILE A 550 13.70 0.82 -1.38
CA ILE A 550 13.48 0.47 0.03
C ILE A 550 14.65 -0.40 0.49
N GLU A 551 15.31 0.00 1.57
CA GLU A 551 16.45 -0.68 2.18
C GLU A 551 16.20 -0.92 3.66
N TYR A 552 16.81 -1.98 4.19
CA TYR A 552 16.75 -2.28 5.62
C TYR A 552 18.08 -1.92 6.26
N ILE A 553 18.09 -0.83 7.03
CA ILE A 553 19.30 -0.23 7.57
C ILE A 553 19.45 -0.64 9.04
N LEU A 554 20.67 -0.99 9.45
CA LEU A 554 21.05 -1.23 10.84
C LEU A 554 22.26 -0.36 11.22
N GLY A 555 22.20 0.33 12.36
CA GLY A 555 23.27 1.21 12.81
C GLY A 555 23.17 1.64 14.27
N PRO A 556 24.27 2.10 14.90
CA PRO A 556 24.21 2.71 16.22
C PRO A 556 23.60 4.13 16.18
N ILE A 557 23.22 4.61 17.37
CA ILE A 557 22.83 6.00 17.59
C ILE A 557 24.09 6.88 17.64
N VAL A 558 24.11 7.98 16.89
CA VAL A 558 25.24 8.91 16.79
C VAL A 558 24.87 10.30 17.33
N GLU A 559 25.84 11.03 17.88
CA GLU A 559 25.62 12.38 18.38
C GLU A 559 25.55 13.42 17.24
N SER A 560 26.36 13.23 16.20
CA SER A 560 26.34 14.05 14.99
C SER A 560 26.67 13.19 13.75
N PHE A 561 26.46 13.78 12.55
CA PHE A 561 26.84 13.15 11.29
C PHE A 561 28.26 13.50 10.82
N ASP A 562 29.05 14.16 11.69
CA ASP A 562 30.40 14.57 11.35
C ASP A 562 31.36 13.37 11.38
N ASN A 563 32.29 13.32 10.42
CA ASN A 563 33.32 12.27 10.33
C ASN A 563 32.79 10.84 10.18
N LEU A 564 31.58 10.66 9.62
CA LEU A 564 31.05 9.35 9.29
C LEU A 564 31.67 8.78 8.00
N PRO A 565 31.76 7.44 7.85
CA PRO A 565 32.14 6.80 6.60
C PRO A 565 31.22 7.20 5.44
N GLU A 566 31.78 7.38 4.24
CA GLU A 566 31.02 7.79 3.04
C GLU A 566 29.93 6.77 2.63
N ASP A 567 30.08 5.50 3.01
CA ASP A 567 29.15 4.42 2.71
C ASP A 567 28.05 4.23 3.78
N ALA A 568 28.05 5.05 4.85
CA ALA A 568 27.06 4.97 5.92
C ALA A 568 25.83 5.83 5.62
N PHE A 569 24.65 5.23 5.69
CA PHE A 569 23.39 5.95 5.63
C PHE A 569 23.21 6.79 6.89
N GLN A 570 22.78 8.04 6.69
CA GLN A 570 22.48 8.99 7.76
C GLN A 570 20.96 9.12 7.87
N VAL A 571 20.40 8.75 9.03
CA VAL A 571 18.97 8.79 9.25
C VAL A 571 18.67 9.58 10.52
N THR A 572 17.80 10.59 10.37
CA THR A 572 17.23 11.33 11.49
C THR A 572 15.82 10.82 11.77
N ILE A 573 15.61 10.25 12.95
CA ILE A 573 14.31 9.83 13.46
C ILE A 573 13.74 11.00 14.23
N ALA A 574 12.64 11.57 13.72
CA ALA A 574 12.03 12.76 14.30
C ALA A 574 11.49 12.51 15.72
N ALA A 575 11.61 13.55 16.54
CA ALA A 575 11.01 13.60 17.87
C ALA A 575 9.49 13.39 17.81
N GLY A 576 8.93 12.80 18.85
CA GLY A 576 7.49 12.61 18.98
C GLY A 576 7.13 11.42 19.86
N ARG A 577 5.83 11.13 19.90
CA ARG A 577 5.28 10.06 20.72
C ARG A 577 5.32 8.71 20.00
N TYR A 578 5.77 7.68 20.69
CA TYR A 578 5.83 6.31 20.18
C TYR A 578 5.14 5.34 21.14
N ALA A 579 4.38 4.41 20.57
CA ALA A 579 4.03 3.17 21.23
C ALA A 579 5.23 2.22 21.15
N VAL A 580 5.72 1.78 22.31
CA VAL A 580 6.92 0.97 22.46
C VAL A 580 6.51 -0.42 22.92
N PHE A 581 6.82 -1.40 22.09
CA PHE A 581 6.46 -2.80 22.30
C PHE A 581 7.69 -3.54 22.82
N GLU A 582 7.50 -4.24 23.94
CA GLU A 582 8.52 -5.03 24.63
C GLU A 582 8.00 -6.46 24.81
N SER A 583 8.87 -7.45 24.67
CA SER A 583 8.52 -8.84 24.98
C SER A 583 8.48 -9.08 26.49
N ASP A 584 7.76 -10.11 26.91
CA ASP A 584 7.77 -10.61 28.29
C ASP A 584 9.04 -11.44 28.65
N GLN A 585 9.93 -11.71 27.70
CA GLN A 585 11.13 -12.51 27.90
C GLN A 585 12.22 -11.71 28.61
N GLU A 586 13.08 -12.37 29.40
CA GLU A 586 14.21 -11.67 30.06
C GLU A 586 15.31 -11.26 29.06
N ASN A 587 15.57 -12.09 28.04
CA ASN A 587 16.60 -11.86 27.05
C ASN A 587 16.14 -12.23 25.63
N ASP A 588 15.80 -11.22 24.83
CA ASP A 588 15.37 -11.39 23.44
C ASP A 588 16.52 -11.82 22.52
N MET A 589 17.77 -11.53 22.90
CA MET A 589 18.93 -11.76 22.03
C MET A 589 19.24 -13.26 21.87
N GLU A 590 18.82 -14.11 22.80
CA GLU A 590 18.98 -15.58 22.68
C GLU A 590 18.18 -16.17 21.51
N ASN A 591 17.05 -15.57 21.16
CA ASN A 591 16.19 -16.03 20.07
C ASN A 591 15.64 -14.86 19.24
N LEU A 592 16.54 -13.93 18.92
CA LEU A 592 16.20 -12.67 18.26
C LEU A 592 15.34 -12.83 16.99
N PRO A 593 15.62 -13.77 16.07
CA PRO A 593 14.83 -13.89 14.85
C PRO A 593 13.36 -14.21 15.12
N GLU A 594 13.07 -14.98 16.17
CA GLU A 594 11.72 -15.38 16.53
C GLU A 594 10.98 -14.24 17.21
N THR A 595 11.69 -13.48 18.04
CA THR A 595 11.20 -12.25 18.66
C THR A 595 10.84 -11.20 17.61
N VAL A 596 11.71 -10.96 16.62
CA VAL A 596 11.44 -10.06 15.49
C VAL A 596 10.19 -10.52 14.72
N ARG A 597 10.08 -11.82 14.41
CA ARG A 597 8.89 -12.37 13.74
C ARG A 597 7.62 -12.24 14.56
N MET A 598 7.72 -12.39 15.89
CA MET A 598 6.59 -12.20 16.80
C MET A 598 6.13 -10.74 16.77
N PHE A 599 7.03 -9.78 16.94
CA PHE A 599 6.70 -8.35 16.84
C PHE A 599 6.11 -7.99 15.49
N ALA A 600 6.71 -8.43 14.38
CA ALA A 600 6.17 -8.17 13.05
C ALA A 600 4.73 -8.70 12.88
N ARG A 601 4.42 -9.89 13.41
CA ARG A 601 3.08 -10.49 13.31
C ARG A 601 2.08 -9.89 14.28
N CYS A 602 2.48 -9.57 15.50
CA CYS A 602 1.55 -9.09 16.52
C CYS A 602 1.34 -7.59 16.44
N VAL A 603 2.40 -6.81 16.13
CA VAL A 603 2.34 -5.35 16.12
C VAL A 603 1.94 -4.85 14.73
N LEU A 604 2.71 -5.20 13.69
CA LEU A 604 2.48 -4.65 12.35
C LEU A 604 1.20 -5.18 11.70
N TYR A 605 0.83 -6.43 11.99
CA TYR A 605 -0.40 -7.02 11.47
C TYR A 605 -1.59 -6.93 12.45
N GLY A 606 -1.38 -7.19 13.75
CA GLY A 606 -2.45 -7.23 14.75
C GLY A 606 -2.78 -5.86 15.35
N TRP A 607 -1.86 -5.31 16.15
CA TRP A 607 -2.10 -4.11 16.94
C TRP A 607 -2.31 -2.85 16.08
N ILE A 608 -1.50 -2.65 15.02
CA ILE A 608 -1.66 -1.53 14.07
C ILE A 608 -3.03 -1.55 13.41
N ARG A 609 -3.60 -2.72 13.16
CA ARG A 609 -4.95 -2.86 12.59
C ARG A 609 -6.02 -2.35 13.56
N GLU A 610 -5.84 -2.57 14.85
CA GLU A 610 -6.77 -2.15 15.91
C GLU A 610 -6.61 -0.66 16.30
N HIS A 611 -5.41 -0.10 16.14
CA HIS A 611 -5.05 1.26 16.61
C HIS A 611 -4.67 2.19 15.47
N ARG A 612 -5.18 1.93 14.25
CA ARG A 612 -4.81 2.64 13.03
C ARG A 612 -4.97 4.16 13.12
N ASP A 613 -6.02 4.60 13.81
CA ASP A 613 -6.38 6.01 13.97
C ASP A 613 -5.46 6.76 14.96
N GLU A 614 -4.61 6.03 15.69
CA GLU A 614 -3.66 6.57 16.66
C GLU A 614 -2.25 6.70 16.09
N LEU A 615 -2.01 6.34 14.81
CA LEU A 615 -0.67 6.28 14.21
C LEU A 615 -0.23 7.61 13.59
N SER A 616 1.05 7.95 13.70
CA SER A 616 1.66 9.07 12.97
C SER A 616 2.38 8.56 11.72
N LEU A 617 1.87 8.91 10.53
CA LEU A 617 2.39 8.42 9.24
C LEU A 617 3.65 9.16 8.74
N GLN A 618 4.05 10.23 9.42
CA GLN A 618 5.22 11.04 9.03
C GLN A 618 6.52 10.60 9.70
N ARG A 619 6.42 9.74 10.71
CA ARG A 619 7.55 9.26 11.50
C ARG A 619 7.83 7.80 11.16
N LEU A 620 9.08 7.38 11.34
CA LEU A 620 9.52 6.04 11.00
C LEU A 620 9.14 5.05 12.11
N THR A 621 8.64 3.88 11.72
CA THR A 621 8.64 2.71 12.63
C THR A 621 10.04 2.12 12.64
N PHE A 622 10.59 1.85 13.82
CA PHE A 622 11.95 1.31 13.95
C PHE A 622 12.08 0.33 15.10
N GLU A 623 13.07 -0.54 14.99
CA GLU A 623 13.45 -1.52 16.00
C GLU A 623 14.67 -0.99 16.75
N ARG A 624 14.70 -1.12 18.08
CA ARG A 624 15.87 -0.79 18.90
C ARG A 624 16.36 -2.03 19.62
N TYR A 625 17.67 -2.24 19.57
CA TYR A 625 18.35 -3.39 20.12
C TYR A 625 19.33 -2.91 21.18
N THR A 626 19.16 -3.45 22.38
CA THR A 626 20.07 -3.27 23.50
C THR A 626 20.77 -4.60 23.78
N SER A 627 21.64 -4.67 24.80
CA SER A 627 22.39 -5.88 25.13
C SER A 627 21.52 -7.13 25.38
N GLN A 628 20.27 -6.96 25.80
CA GLN A 628 19.39 -8.07 26.18
C GLN A 628 17.98 -7.97 25.59
N LYS A 629 17.55 -6.79 25.16
CA LYS A 629 16.15 -6.53 24.78
C LYS A 629 16.04 -5.95 23.38
N MET A 630 14.97 -6.36 22.71
CA MET A 630 14.46 -5.75 21.49
C MET A 630 13.20 -4.95 21.81
N TYR A 631 13.11 -3.75 21.27
CA TYR A 631 11.92 -2.93 21.31
C TYR A 631 11.48 -2.59 19.88
N LEU A 632 10.17 -2.59 19.63
CA LEU A 632 9.60 -2.03 18.41
C LEU A 632 8.94 -0.71 18.74
N TYR A 633 9.30 0.34 18.03
CA TYR A 633 8.76 1.69 18.18
C TYR A 633 7.83 2.00 17.03
N VAL A 634 6.55 2.19 17.33
CA VAL A 634 5.52 2.59 16.36
C VAL A 634 5.10 4.02 16.68
N PRO A 635 5.24 4.97 15.74
CA PRO A 635 4.90 6.36 16.00
C PRO A 635 3.40 6.52 16.15
N VAL A 636 2.98 7.23 17.19
CA VAL A 636 1.58 7.51 17.48
C VAL A 636 1.31 9.01 17.52
N SER A 637 0.12 9.42 17.12
CA SER A 637 -0.36 10.79 17.29
C SER A 637 -0.51 11.09 18.78
N GLU A 638 -0.09 12.27 19.22
CA GLU A 638 -0.40 12.74 20.57
C GLU A 638 -1.93 12.82 20.73
N LYS A 639 -2.52 11.92 21.54
CA LYS A 639 -3.92 12.07 21.96
C LYS A 639 -4.03 13.40 22.72
N GLY A 640 -4.44 14.45 22.01
CA GLY A 640 -4.79 15.74 22.62
C GLY A 640 -4.42 17.04 21.91
N THR A 641 -3.84 17.08 20.69
CA THR A 641 -3.72 18.37 19.95
C THR A 641 -3.78 18.21 18.42
N GLY A 642 -4.83 17.60 17.89
CA GLY A 642 -5.10 17.55 16.43
C GLY A 642 -5.31 18.91 15.73
N GLY A 643 -5.01 20.03 16.38
CA GLY A 643 -5.17 21.40 15.87
C GLY A 643 -3.89 22.21 15.65
N ASN A 644 -2.72 21.77 16.14
CA ASN A 644 -1.47 22.58 16.05
C ASN A 644 -0.37 21.98 15.18
N GLU A 645 -0.27 20.65 15.01
CA GLU A 645 0.77 20.06 14.13
C GLU A 645 0.56 20.43 12.65
N ARG A 646 -0.70 20.59 12.19
CA ARG A 646 -1.02 21.13 10.83
C ARG A 646 -0.61 22.60 10.61
N LYS A 647 -0.18 23.33 11.65
CA LYS A 647 0.33 24.71 11.51
C LYS A 647 1.84 24.78 11.38
N GLU A 648 2.59 23.79 11.87
CA GLU A 648 4.05 23.78 11.77
C GLU A 648 4.54 23.34 10.39
N GLU A 649 3.84 22.41 9.72
CA GLU A 649 4.11 22.08 8.30
C GLU A 649 3.94 23.30 7.37
N LYS A 650 2.94 24.16 7.64
CA LYS A 650 2.74 25.41 6.89
C LYS A 650 3.81 26.47 7.14
N ASN A 651 4.63 26.33 8.18
CA ASN A 651 5.72 27.25 8.49
C ASN A 651 7.08 26.76 7.96
N PHE A 652 7.29 25.45 7.84
CA PHE A 652 8.51 24.89 7.21
C PHE A 652 8.52 25.12 5.69
N GLU A 653 7.36 25.00 5.02
CA GLU A 653 7.22 25.39 3.60
C GLU A 653 7.42 26.91 3.37
N LYS A 654 7.19 27.75 4.38
CA LYS A 654 7.38 29.20 4.27
C LYS A 654 8.80 29.69 4.58
N GLN A 655 9.64 28.90 5.23
CA GLN A 655 11.03 29.28 5.52
C GLN A 655 12.05 28.79 4.47
N SER A 656 11.66 27.84 3.60
CA SER A 656 12.49 27.41 2.46
C SER A 656 12.29 28.26 1.18
N GLU A 657 11.36 29.21 1.21
CA GLU A 657 11.12 30.19 0.13
C GLU A 657 11.63 31.62 0.45
N LYS A 658 12.64 31.78 1.32
CA LYS A 658 13.34 33.07 1.50
C LYS A 658 14.84 33.01 1.31
#